data_AF-A0A7X3VUY1-F1
#
_entry.id   AF-A0A7X3VUY1-F1
#
_cell.length_a   1.000
_cell.length_b   1.000
_cell.length_c   1.000
_cell.angle_alpha   90.00
_cell.angle_beta   90.00
_cell.angle_gamma   90.00
#
_symmetry.space_group_name_H-M   'P 1'
#
loop_
_entity.id
_entity.type
_entity.pdbx_description
1 polymer ?
#
loop_
_entity_poly.entity_id
_entity_poly.type
_entity_poly.pdbx_seq_one_letter_code
_entity_poly.pdbx_strand_id
1 'polypeptide(L)'
;MTHLHARILARAFEGLLGLPDSGSVAYARCLSPDLAHGLAANSAFDVAHWHHFCVAAEDNMKRRIITADRAVEMRETKQDATLLLVDTEESGAGMDGIYSAAREVQEADLFDHALKLAYADMADQLSPPFRNFAERAVQKARARGLYSVSKWTEFDFLCRAIDQKKHPGAFLHLLGLWPVLSSDEANAPGALDASGALDESRFFVERLLGARFSGVSPRQRIEALRLLQPTEQQSRDLEQFLRHADANHFLTALSDLAAKEHLWINALRRQAAAHDIQSIELLPWRTRAGKIARWSGLRESENPNDPPVFTLDPEAERASDYSQLEVRWRAEPDNLEKDAVEYRVQVMTEMGEELAVREVAHSARSQEKCRFNNDDFSDLGDGALISARVTVSVIGDSQIEPEKSEEFVIRFGEPLEQERIGGGKRVRAFSEGVIDLETRETVSNLVAAMASSECPLQLDAKGSLTLRTPQRGKAYQVFQPPLIRMVEKQWLDHDAAIGRWILQVRSSGEMAAEPEFEPFAQPDDNPDWTRARTGNQRIAERLVENGGSVAQIYDESSPTFNTVKEYLLAWAALLEKGDPLLALANTIEVQSLSGRTIGLIVLPTHALRLAWHAAYDNLALHARFVQDIAAQHIRDEFLPLDGAMFPAFLPGLHAGHSFVFADTLGFHAVGMVRDDDREPKATAAMLARALGDGDGAESARTTSNISAKALADEIIRYLECHKKSRLLHIHALRAGDGMTVARSLGHVHDHYSIDEDEQDQDKNPHELTPAFVLEFYPSAQQHERDIAGRFISQAREKRRSGAGVLSSKDAWMLESVNLPGEVRLPRLRWARKDQEQPDRSAHLAIAFDALDARVVAEDADPPSDHVQAYVQHKSDKTD
;
A
#
# COMPACT_ATOMS: atom_id res chain seq x y z
N MET A 1 -16.71 -20.31 9.26
CA MET A 1 -16.99 -20.37 10.72
C MET A 1 -17.53 -21.74 11.08
N THR A 2 -17.11 -22.34 12.20
CA THR A 2 -17.56 -23.68 12.67
C THR A 2 -18.54 -23.58 13.86
N HIS A 3 -19.18 -24.68 14.27
CA HIS A 3 -20.02 -24.70 15.49
C HIS A 3 -19.23 -24.32 16.75
N LEU A 4 -17.95 -24.64 16.82
CA LEU A 4 -17.11 -24.26 17.96
C LEU A 4 -16.93 -22.74 18.08
N HIS A 5 -16.77 -22.04 16.96
CA HIS A 5 -16.69 -20.57 16.95
C HIS A 5 -17.94 -19.96 17.60
N ALA A 6 -19.12 -20.43 17.15
CA ALA A 6 -20.41 -20.00 17.68
C ALA A 6 -20.51 -20.28 19.19
N ARG A 7 -20.14 -21.48 19.65
CA ARG A 7 -20.20 -21.85 21.07
C ARG A 7 -19.28 -20.99 21.95
N ILE A 8 -18.04 -20.75 21.52
CA ILE A 8 -17.09 -19.95 22.32
C ILE A 8 -17.51 -18.48 22.33
N LEU A 9 -17.96 -17.94 21.19
CA LEU A 9 -18.49 -16.58 21.13
C LEU A 9 -19.73 -16.42 22.01
N ALA A 10 -20.63 -17.41 22.03
CA ALA A 10 -21.79 -17.38 22.93
C ALA A 10 -21.35 -17.29 24.40
N ARG A 11 -20.42 -18.13 24.84
CA ARG A 11 -19.84 -18.06 26.20
C ARG A 11 -19.11 -16.75 26.49
N ALA A 12 -18.46 -16.15 25.48
CA ALA A 12 -17.80 -14.85 25.61
C ALA A 12 -18.83 -13.74 25.81
N PHE A 13 -19.92 -13.75 25.05
CA PHE A 13 -21.04 -12.85 25.24
C PHE A 13 -21.71 -13.06 26.61
N GLU A 14 -21.96 -14.30 27.03
CA GLU A 14 -22.50 -14.62 28.37
C GLU A 14 -21.64 -14.03 29.49
N GLY A 15 -20.32 -14.19 29.40
CA GLY A 15 -19.38 -13.66 30.39
C GLY A 15 -19.35 -12.12 30.44
N LEU A 16 -19.56 -11.45 29.30
CA LEU A 16 -19.56 -10.00 29.20
C LEU A 16 -20.90 -9.36 29.58
N LEU A 17 -21.99 -10.00 29.19
CA LEU A 17 -23.36 -9.51 29.40
C LEU A 17 -23.89 -9.88 30.78
N GLY A 18 -23.51 -11.05 31.31
CA GLY A 18 -23.99 -11.54 32.61
C GLY A 18 -25.48 -11.90 32.60
N LEU A 19 -26.05 -12.02 33.80
CA LEU A 19 -27.49 -12.24 33.99
C LEU A 19 -28.24 -10.94 33.64
N PRO A 20 -29.18 -10.98 32.67
CA PRO A 20 -29.91 -9.79 32.28
C PRO A 20 -31.06 -9.46 33.22
N ASP A 21 -31.31 -8.16 33.41
CA ASP A 21 -32.63 -7.66 33.82
C ASP A 21 -33.63 -7.71 32.66
N SER A 22 -34.92 -7.81 32.98
CA SER A 22 -36.01 -7.78 31.98
C SER A 22 -35.93 -6.51 31.12
N GLY A 23 -35.98 -6.69 29.80
CA GLY A 23 -35.83 -5.60 28.83
C GLY A 23 -34.40 -5.09 28.61
N SER A 24 -33.38 -5.76 29.13
CA SER A 24 -31.97 -5.45 28.83
C SER A 24 -31.67 -5.62 27.34
N VAL A 25 -31.03 -4.63 26.71
CA VAL A 25 -30.62 -4.71 25.30
C VAL A 25 -29.13 -4.44 25.17
N ALA A 26 -28.43 -5.31 24.43
CA ALA A 26 -27.04 -5.15 24.07
C ALA A 26 -26.85 -5.34 22.57
N TYR A 27 -25.79 -4.79 22.00
CA TYR A 27 -25.49 -4.96 20.58
C TYR A 27 -23.99 -5.15 20.30
N ALA A 28 -23.67 -5.82 19.20
CA ALA A 28 -22.30 -5.99 18.70
C ALA A 28 -22.24 -5.68 17.21
N ARG A 29 -21.37 -4.75 16.82
CA ARG A 29 -21.17 -4.30 15.42
C ARG A 29 -19.75 -4.55 14.90
N CYS A 30 -18.93 -5.21 15.71
CA CYS A 30 -17.53 -5.52 15.42
C CYS A 30 -17.35 -6.75 14.51
N LEU A 31 -18.43 -7.43 14.16
CA LEU A 31 -18.44 -8.65 13.36
C LEU A 31 -18.72 -8.29 11.88
N SER A 32 -18.18 -9.08 10.93
CA SER A 32 -18.59 -9.00 9.52
C SER A 32 -20.09 -9.21 9.38
N PRO A 33 -20.72 -8.70 8.31
CA PRO A 33 -22.03 -9.16 7.87
C PRO A 33 -22.10 -10.70 7.84
N ASP A 34 -21.18 -11.37 7.14
CA ASP A 34 -21.12 -12.85 7.05
C ASP A 34 -21.07 -13.56 8.41
N LEU A 35 -20.37 -12.97 9.39
CA LEU A 35 -20.26 -13.53 10.74
C LEU A 35 -21.51 -13.27 11.56
N ALA A 36 -22.09 -12.08 11.47
CA ALA A 36 -23.34 -11.73 12.16
C ALA A 36 -24.49 -12.63 11.67
N HIS A 37 -24.67 -12.75 10.35
CA HIS A 37 -25.63 -13.65 9.73
C HIS A 37 -25.34 -15.11 10.08
N GLY A 38 -24.06 -15.52 9.99
CA GLY A 38 -23.62 -16.88 10.29
C GLY A 38 -23.87 -17.28 11.74
N LEU A 39 -23.68 -16.37 12.71
CA LEU A 39 -23.91 -16.63 14.13
C LEU A 39 -25.39 -16.68 14.46
N ALA A 40 -26.18 -15.73 13.95
CA ALA A 40 -27.62 -15.70 14.19
C ALA A 40 -28.32 -16.97 13.67
N ALA A 41 -27.87 -17.52 12.55
CA ALA A 41 -28.39 -18.77 12.00
C ALA A 41 -27.86 -20.04 12.69
N ASN A 42 -26.81 -19.95 13.51
CA ASN A 42 -26.15 -21.12 14.09
C ASN A 42 -26.79 -21.53 15.42
N SER A 43 -27.29 -22.77 15.51
CA SER A 43 -27.92 -23.29 16.73
C SER A 43 -26.96 -23.44 17.92
N ALA A 44 -25.64 -23.48 17.69
CA ALA A 44 -24.64 -23.53 18.76
C ALA A 44 -24.31 -22.13 19.33
N PHE A 45 -24.78 -21.07 18.68
CA PHE A 45 -24.77 -19.73 19.25
C PHE A 45 -26.05 -19.58 20.08
N ASP A 46 -25.94 -19.83 21.38
CA ASP A 46 -27.02 -19.70 22.34
C ASP A 46 -26.47 -19.02 23.58
N VAL A 47 -26.85 -17.76 23.79
CA VAL A 47 -26.38 -16.93 24.90
C VAL A 47 -27.40 -17.07 26.02
N ALA A 48 -27.02 -17.77 27.09
CA ALA A 48 -27.92 -18.09 28.18
C ALA A 48 -28.66 -16.85 28.70
N HIS A 49 -29.99 -16.95 28.79
CA HIS A 49 -30.91 -15.89 29.25
C HIS A 49 -31.07 -14.69 28.30
N TRP A 50 -30.44 -14.69 27.13
CA TRP A 50 -30.56 -13.63 26.12
C TRP A 50 -31.12 -14.19 24.80
N HIS A 51 -32.15 -13.55 24.26
CA HIS A 51 -32.49 -13.72 22.85
C HIS A 51 -31.44 -13.05 21.99
N HIS A 52 -31.23 -13.54 20.78
CA HIS A 52 -30.27 -12.93 19.87
C HIS A 52 -30.79 -12.92 18.44
N PHE A 53 -30.52 -11.81 17.75
CA PHE A 53 -30.93 -11.59 16.38
C PHE A 53 -29.83 -10.88 15.59
N CYS A 54 -29.73 -11.17 14.30
CA CYS A 54 -29.00 -10.33 13.35
C CYS A 54 -29.92 -9.18 12.92
N VAL A 55 -29.44 -7.93 12.96
CA VAL A 55 -30.19 -6.78 12.47
C VAL A 55 -29.69 -6.42 11.08
N ALA A 56 -30.55 -6.52 10.08
CA ALA A 56 -30.26 -6.28 8.66
C ALA A 56 -31.46 -5.60 7.94
N ALA A 57 -31.48 -5.61 6.60
CA ALA A 57 -32.50 -4.93 5.80
C ALA A 57 -33.89 -5.59 5.84
N GLU A 58 -33.97 -6.92 5.92
CA GLU A 58 -35.23 -7.68 5.84
C GLU A 58 -35.44 -8.65 7.01
N ASP A 59 -36.70 -8.80 7.44
CA ASP A 59 -37.07 -9.77 8.48
C ASP A 59 -37.02 -11.21 7.96
N ASN A 60 -36.26 -12.07 8.65
CA ASN A 60 -36.24 -13.51 8.43
C ASN A 60 -36.09 -14.25 9.76
N MET A 61 -37.24 -14.48 10.41
CA MET A 61 -37.29 -15.15 11.73
C MET A 61 -36.69 -16.55 11.74
N LYS A 62 -36.71 -17.28 10.61
CA LYS A 62 -36.08 -18.62 10.52
C LYS A 62 -34.56 -18.55 10.66
N ARG A 63 -33.95 -17.45 10.22
CA ARG A 63 -32.52 -17.18 10.35
C ARG A 63 -32.20 -16.24 11.51
N ARG A 64 -33.19 -15.91 12.35
CA ARG A 64 -33.11 -14.90 13.42
C ARG A 64 -32.63 -13.53 12.90
N ILE A 65 -33.05 -13.16 11.69
CA ILE A 65 -32.78 -11.83 11.12
C ILE A 65 -33.99 -10.95 11.37
N ILE A 66 -33.77 -9.73 11.83
CA ILE A 66 -34.81 -8.72 12.05
C ILE A 66 -34.41 -7.37 11.44
N THR A 67 -35.40 -6.54 11.18
CA THR A 67 -35.20 -5.13 10.80
C THR A 67 -34.85 -4.26 12.01
N ALA A 68 -34.26 -3.09 11.75
CA ALA A 68 -33.95 -2.12 12.80
C ALA A 68 -35.20 -1.62 13.54
N ASP A 69 -36.32 -1.42 12.82
CA ASP A 69 -37.59 -1.00 13.42
C ASP A 69 -38.13 -2.07 14.38
N ARG A 70 -38.00 -3.36 14.03
CA ARG A 70 -38.36 -4.48 14.90
C ARG A 70 -37.45 -4.58 16.14
N ALA A 71 -36.15 -4.31 15.97
CA ALA A 71 -35.22 -4.26 17.09
C ALA A 71 -35.60 -3.17 18.11
N VAL A 72 -36.00 -1.98 17.62
CA VAL A 72 -36.49 -0.88 18.47
C VAL A 72 -37.79 -1.27 19.17
N GLU A 73 -38.74 -1.89 18.47
CA GLU A 73 -40.00 -2.37 19.08
C GLU A 73 -39.72 -3.37 20.22
N MET A 74 -38.78 -4.31 20.02
CA MET A 74 -38.35 -5.26 21.06
C MET A 74 -37.76 -4.54 22.28
N ARG A 75 -36.92 -3.53 22.06
CA ARG A 75 -36.37 -2.69 23.14
C ARG A 75 -37.48 -1.95 23.90
N GLU A 76 -38.45 -1.36 23.20
CA GLU A 76 -39.55 -0.59 23.82
C GLU A 76 -40.51 -1.46 24.61
N THR A 77 -40.74 -2.69 24.15
CA THR A 77 -41.59 -3.67 24.81
C THR A 77 -41.02 -4.12 26.15
N LYS A 78 -39.69 -4.02 26.35
CA LYS A 78 -38.96 -4.31 27.60
C LYS A 78 -39.30 -5.68 28.23
N GLN A 79 -39.62 -6.67 27.41
CA GLN A 79 -39.93 -8.02 27.90
C GLN A 79 -38.64 -8.80 28.11
N ASP A 80 -38.14 -9.41 27.04
CA ASP A 80 -37.01 -10.32 27.12
C ASP A 80 -35.68 -9.60 26.82
N ALA A 81 -34.61 -10.08 27.44
CA ALA A 81 -33.29 -9.54 27.20
C ALA A 81 -32.79 -9.93 25.81
N THR A 82 -32.24 -8.97 25.07
CA THR A 82 -31.94 -9.14 23.65
C THR A 82 -30.52 -8.68 23.28
N LEU A 83 -29.77 -9.55 22.62
CA LEU A 83 -28.47 -9.28 21.99
C LEU A 83 -28.66 -9.08 20.48
N LEU A 84 -28.23 -7.94 19.97
CA LEU A 84 -28.35 -7.58 18.55
C LEU A 84 -26.98 -7.67 17.87
N LEU A 85 -26.82 -8.61 16.93
CA LEU A 85 -25.66 -8.67 16.04
C LEU A 85 -25.95 -7.78 14.85
N VAL A 86 -25.17 -6.72 14.66
CA VAL A 86 -25.53 -5.66 13.71
C VAL A 86 -24.80 -5.86 12.38
N ASP A 87 -25.55 -6.07 11.31
CA ASP A 87 -25.02 -5.97 9.95
C ASP A 87 -24.81 -4.50 9.61
N THR A 88 -23.57 -4.04 9.68
CA THR A 88 -23.27 -2.62 9.53
C THR A 88 -23.37 -2.08 8.09
N GLU A 89 -23.57 -2.93 7.09
CA GLU A 89 -23.74 -2.49 5.70
C GLU A 89 -25.22 -2.25 5.40
N GLU A 90 -26.10 -3.09 5.97
CA GLU A 90 -27.54 -3.10 5.67
C GLU A 90 -28.43 -2.57 6.81
N SER A 91 -27.95 -2.51 8.06
CA SER A 91 -28.74 -1.99 9.18
C SER A 91 -28.91 -0.46 9.08
N GLY A 92 -30.03 -0.03 8.48
CA GLY A 92 -30.34 1.39 8.22
C GLY A 92 -30.60 2.28 9.46
N ALA A 93 -31.07 3.52 9.23
CA ALA A 93 -31.37 4.56 10.24
C ALA A 93 -32.22 4.18 11.47
N GLY A 94 -32.93 3.04 11.49
CA GLY A 94 -33.71 2.63 12.66
C GLY A 94 -32.85 2.28 13.88
N MET A 95 -31.55 2.05 13.70
CA MET A 95 -30.66 1.62 14.78
C MET A 95 -30.33 2.71 15.81
N ASP A 96 -30.68 3.98 15.55
CA ASP A 96 -30.36 5.07 16.47
C ASP A 96 -31.00 4.88 17.85
N GLY A 97 -32.23 4.38 17.89
CA GLY A 97 -32.93 4.03 19.13
C GLY A 97 -32.28 2.87 19.89
N ILE A 98 -31.50 2.02 19.23
CA ILE A 98 -30.71 0.97 19.87
C ILE A 98 -29.41 1.57 20.38
N TYR A 99 -28.63 2.20 19.50
CA TYR A 99 -27.30 2.69 19.84
C TYR A 99 -27.29 3.75 20.95
N SER A 100 -28.37 4.54 21.10
CA SER A 100 -28.46 5.55 22.15
C SER A 100 -28.81 4.99 23.54
N ALA A 101 -29.16 3.72 23.65
CA ALA A 101 -29.79 3.18 24.85
C ALA A 101 -29.41 1.74 25.21
N ALA A 102 -28.81 1.00 24.27
CA ALA A 102 -28.32 -0.35 24.47
C ALA A 102 -26.81 -0.36 24.76
N ARG A 103 -26.34 -1.39 25.46
CA ARG A 103 -24.92 -1.57 25.77
C ARG A 103 -24.16 -2.11 24.55
N GLU A 104 -23.09 -1.44 24.14
CA GLU A 104 -22.20 -1.93 23.07
C GLU A 104 -21.22 -2.97 23.60
N VAL A 105 -21.14 -4.12 22.95
CA VAL A 105 -20.05 -5.10 23.14
C VAL A 105 -18.92 -4.78 22.17
N GLN A 106 -17.79 -4.31 22.71
CA GLN A 106 -16.63 -3.94 21.92
C GLN A 106 -15.89 -5.15 21.36
N GLU A 107 -15.25 -4.95 20.21
CA GLU A 107 -14.34 -5.94 19.60
C GLU A 107 -13.26 -6.38 20.59
N ALA A 108 -12.62 -5.41 21.26
CA ALA A 108 -11.52 -5.70 22.16
C ALA A 108 -11.96 -6.61 23.31
N ASP A 109 -13.05 -6.25 23.99
CA ASP A 109 -13.60 -6.98 25.12
C ASP A 109 -14.11 -8.37 24.73
N LEU A 110 -14.85 -8.45 23.61
CA LEU A 110 -15.39 -9.70 23.07
C LEU A 110 -14.28 -10.68 22.77
N PHE A 111 -13.28 -10.27 21.99
CA PHE A 111 -12.23 -11.19 21.59
C PHE A 111 -11.21 -11.45 22.69
N ASP A 112 -11.00 -10.56 23.65
CA ASP A 112 -10.18 -10.88 24.81
C ASP A 112 -10.81 -11.98 25.67
N HIS A 113 -12.14 -11.98 25.82
CA HIS A 113 -12.86 -13.07 26.49
C HIS A 113 -12.90 -14.34 25.64
N ALA A 114 -13.20 -14.21 24.35
CA ALA A 114 -13.27 -15.36 23.43
C ALA A 114 -11.90 -16.05 23.29
N LEU A 115 -10.80 -15.32 23.23
CA LEU A 115 -9.44 -15.87 23.18
C LEU A 115 -9.07 -16.57 24.49
N LYS A 116 -9.38 -15.99 25.66
CA LYS A 116 -9.18 -16.65 26.96
C LYS A 116 -9.91 -18.00 27.02
N LEU A 117 -11.17 -18.03 26.56
CA LEU A 117 -11.97 -19.25 26.50
C LEU A 117 -11.42 -20.26 25.48
N ALA A 118 -11.01 -19.81 24.30
CA ALA A 118 -10.44 -20.68 23.27
C ALA A 118 -9.12 -21.31 23.72
N TYR A 119 -8.25 -20.57 24.40
CA TYR A 119 -7.01 -21.12 24.97
C TYR A 119 -7.28 -22.11 26.10
N ALA A 120 -8.28 -21.86 26.95
CA ALA A 120 -8.71 -22.82 27.97
C ALA A 120 -9.28 -24.10 27.33
N ASP A 121 -10.21 -23.97 26.39
CA ASP A 121 -10.78 -25.10 25.63
C ASP A 121 -9.70 -25.90 24.90
N MET A 122 -8.64 -25.25 24.38
CA MET A 122 -7.51 -25.94 23.76
C MET A 122 -6.71 -26.78 24.75
N ALA A 123 -6.43 -26.24 25.94
CA ALA A 123 -5.72 -26.99 26.98
C ALA A 123 -6.53 -28.19 27.48
N ASP A 124 -7.85 -28.02 27.60
CA ASP A 124 -8.77 -29.03 28.13
C ASP A 124 -9.13 -30.12 27.10
N GLN A 125 -9.40 -29.74 25.84
CA GLN A 125 -9.87 -30.68 24.80
C GLN A 125 -8.74 -31.32 24.01
N LEU A 126 -7.58 -30.66 23.87
CA LEU A 126 -6.41 -31.20 23.19
C LEU A 126 -5.32 -31.53 24.21
N SER A 127 -4.51 -30.55 24.61
CA SER A 127 -3.48 -30.71 25.64
C SER A 127 -2.83 -29.37 26.02
N PRO A 128 -2.23 -29.23 27.23
CA PRO A 128 -1.46 -28.04 27.60
C PRO A 128 -0.27 -27.72 26.68
N PRO A 129 0.50 -28.69 26.14
CA PRO A 129 1.54 -28.42 25.15
C PRO A 129 1.02 -27.75 23.87
N PHE A 130 -0.17 -28.12 23.39
CA PHE A 130 -0.76 -27.52 22.18
C PHE A 130 -1.10 -26.04 22.41
N ARG A 131 -1.64 -25.72 23.59
CA ARG A 131 -1.85 -24.33 24.01
C ARG A 131 -0.54 -23.54 24.01
N ASN A 132 0.51 -24.07 24.64
CA ASN A 132 1.82 -23.39 24.69
C ASN A 132 2.41 -23.19 23.29
N PHE A 133 2.25 -24.15 22.38
CA PHE A 133 2.66 -24.01 20.99
C PHE A 133 1.88 -22.88 20.29
N ALA A 134 0.55 -22.84 20.46
CA ALA A 134 -0.32 -21.84 19.86
C ALA A 134 0.01 -20.42 20.35
N GLU A 135 0.23 -20.22 21.65
CA GLU A 135 0.64 -18.93 22.23
C GLU A 135 1.96 -18.43 21.61
N ARG A 136 2.96 -19.32 21.50
CA ARG A 136 4.26 -19.00 20.88
C ARG A 136 4.15 -18.70 19.40
N ALA A 137 3.29 -19.42 18.67
CA ALA A 137 3.05 -19.18 17.25
C ALA A 137 2.48 -17.79 16.99
N VAL A 138 1.48 -17.37 17.77
CA VAL A 138 0.88 -16.03 17.70
C VAL A 138 1.92 -14.95 18.01
N GLN A 139 2.73 -15.13 19.05
CA GLN A 139 3.82 -14.20 19.39
C GLN A 139 4.84 -14.07 18.24
N LYS A 140 5.22 -15.19 17.61
CA LYS A 140 6.13 -15.20 16.45
C LYS A 140 5.53 -14.51 15.23
N ALA A 141 4.23 -14.72 14.96
CA ALA A 141 3.54 -14.06 13.86
C ALA A 141 3.46 -12.53 14.07
N ARG A 142 3.12 -12.07 15.28
CA ARG A 142 3.03 -10.63 15.62
C ARG A 142 4.38 -9.89 15.56
N ALA A 143 5.50 -10.58 15.76
CA ALA A 143 6.84 -9.98 15.68
C ALA A 143 7.24 -9.55 14.25
N ARG A 144 6.45 -9.92 13.22
CA ARG A 144 6.67 -9.55 11.83
C ARG A 144 5.90 -8.25 11.52
N GLY A 145 6.61 -7.12 11.46
CA GLY A 145 6.02 -5.82 11.06
C GLY A 145 5.51 -5.70 9.60
N LEU A 146 5.33 -6.82 8.88
CA LEU A 146 4.77 -6.87 7.53
C LEU A 146 3.25 -7.16 7.51
N TYR A 147 2.69 -7.72 8.59
CA TYR A 147 1.26 -8.04 8.72
C TYR A 147 0.86 -8.05 10.21
N SER A 148 -0.26 -7.41 10.56
CA SER A 148 -0.77 -7.46 11.94
C SER A 148 -1.75 -8.61 12.09
N VAL A 149 -1.48 -9.58 12.97
CA VAL A 149 -2.45 -10.62 13.31
C VAL A 149 -3.61 -9.98 14.07
N SER A 150 -4.80 -9.96 13.49
CA SER A 150 -6.00 -9.45 14.16
C SER A 150 -6.52 -10.43 15.21
N LYS A 151 -7.34 -9.93 16.14
CA LYS A 151 -7.96 -10.77 17.19
C LYS A 151 -8.87 -11.85 16.60
N TRP A 152 -9.58 -11.56 15.51
CA TRP A 152 -10.39 -12.54 14.80
C TRP A 152 -9.53 -13.65 14.18
N THR A 153 -8.43 -13.30 13.51
CA THR A 153 -7.55 -14.30 12.88
C THR A 153 -6.96 -15.25 13.91
N GLU A 154 -6.52 -14.73 15.06
CA GLU A 154 -6.06 -15.53 16.18
C GLU A 154 -7.16 -16.45 16.72
N PHE A 155 -8.37 -15.92 16.88
CA PHE A 155 -9.52 -16.70 17.35
C PHE A 155 -9.92 -17.82 16.39
N ASP A 156 -9.99 -17.54 15.08
CA ASP A 156 -10.29 -18.53 14.03
C ASP A 156 -9.22 -19.63 13.97
N PHE A 157 -7.94 -19.26 14.13
CA PHE A 157 -6.83 -20.20 14.24
C PHE A 157 -7.02 -21.20 15.40
N LEU A 158 -7.30 -20.70 16.61
CA LEU A 158 -7.50 -21.56 17.79
C LEU A 158 -8.72 -22.46 17.63
N CYS A 159 -9.85 -21.91 17.17
CA CYS A 159 -11.08 -22.66 17.00
C CYS A 159 -10.92 -23.78 15.96
N ARG A 160 -10.27 -23.53 14.83
CA ARG A 160 -10.07 -24.58 13.81
C ARG A 160 -9.16 -25.71 14.31
N ALA A 161 -8.12 -25.39 15.08
CA ALA A 161 -7.26 -26.40 15.69
C ALA A 161 -8.03 -27.33 16.63
N ILE A 162 -8.89 -26.77 17.48
CA ILE A 162 -9.73 -27.52 18.43
C ILE A 162 -10.80 -28.33 17.70
N ASP A 163 -11.55 -27.71 16.79
CA ASP A 163 -12.69 -28.32 16.08
C ASP A 163 -12.25 -29.54 15.26
N GLN A 164 -11.09 -29.45 14.59
CA GLN A 164 -10.52 -30.55 13.81
C GLN A 164 -9.67 -31.52 14.65
N LYS A 165 -9.46 -31.22 15.93
CA LYS A 165 -8.59 -31.99 16.84
C LYS A 165 -7.19 -32.27 16.28
N LYS A 166 -6.64 -31.29 15.58
CA LYS A 166 -5.31 -31.36 14.94
C LYS A 166 -4.31 -30.49 15.70
N HIS A 167 -3.03 -30.81 15.56
CA HIS A 167 -1.96 -29.99 16.12
C HIS A 167 -2.04 -28.55 15.57
N PRO A 168 -1.88 -27.48 16.38
CA PRO A 168 -1.99 -26.10 15.91
C PRO A 168 -1.02 -25.76 14.77
N GLY A 169 0.11 -26.48 14.69
CA GLY A 169 1.07 -26.43 13.57
C GLY A 169 0.44 -26.54 12.18
N ALA A 170 -0.64 -27.31 12.03
CA ALA A 170 -1.34 -27.47 10.75
C ALA A 170 -2.04 -26.18 10.27
N PHE A 171 -2.39 -25.28 11.20
CA PHE A 171 -3.17 -24.08 10.93
C PHE A 171 -2.33 -22.79 10.91
N LEU A 172 -0.99 -22.90 10.98
CA LEU A 172 -0.09 -21.75 11.00
C LEU A 172 -0.23 -20.84 9.76
N HIS A 173 -0.70 -21.37 8.63
CA HIS A 173 -0.99 -20.59 7.42
C HIS A 173 -2.01 -19.46 7.68
N LEU A 174 -2.94 -19.63 8.62
CA LEU A 174 -3.90 -18.58 9.02
C LEU A 174 -3.22 -17.40 9.71
N LEU A 175 -2.11 -17.64 10.40
CA LEU A 175 -1.30 -16.62 11.08
C LEU A 175 -0.22 -16.02 10.16
N GLY A 176 -0.17 -16.41 8.88
CA GLY A 176 0.88 -15.96 7.95
C GLY A 176 2.22 -16.67 8.14
N LEU A 177 2.22 -17.87 8.74
CA LEU A 177 3.38 -18.73 8.98
C LEU A 177 3.29 -20.02 8.14
N TRP A 178 4.41 -20.71 7.92
CA TRP A 178 4.41 -21.99 7.18
C TRP A 178 3.84 -23.13 8.05
N PRO A 179 2.97 -24.03 7.54
CA PRO A 179 2.47 -25.15 8.33
C PRO A 179 3.56 -26.12 8.80
N VAL A 180 3.36 -26.69 9.99
CA VAL A 180 4.30 -27.59 10.67
C VAL A 180 3.60 -28.91 10.96
N LEU A 181 4.25 -30.02 10.57
CA LEU A 181 3.86 -31.37 10.98
C LEU A 181 4.41 -31.65 12.39
N SER A 182 3.58 -32.17 13.30
CA SER A 182 4.01 -32.40 14.68
C SER A 182 5.13 -33.45 14.76
N SER A 183 5.99 -33.36 15.78
CA SER A 183 7.09 -34.33 15.99
C SER A 183 6.60 -35.77 16.11
N ASP A 184 5.43 -35.94 16.71
CA ASP A 184 4.80 -37.25 16.96
C ASP A 184 4.22 -37.85 15.67
N GLU A 185 3.73 -37.01 14.74
CA GLU A 185 3.22 -37.44 13.43
C GLU A 185 4.35 -37.61 12.41
N ALA A 186 5.44 -36.87 12.54
CA ALA A 186 6.55 -36.89 11.58
C ALA A 186 7.30 -38.23 11.55
N ASN A 187 7.18 -39.09 12.58
CA ASN A 187 7.68 -40.47 12.67
C ASN A 187 9.13 -40.70 12.15
N ALA A 188 9.96 -39.66 12.10
CA ALA A 188 11.26 -39.71 11.44
C ALA A 188 12.35 -39.07 12.32
N PRO A 189 13.52 -39.71 12.47
CA PRO A 189 14.59 -39.26 13.37
C PRO A 189 15.06 -37.85 13.00
N GLY A 190 15.16 -36.93 13.97
CA GLY A 190 15.58 -35.53 13.76
C GLY A 190 14.45 -34.53 13.46
N ALA A 191 13.20 -34.82 13.82
CA ALA A 191 12.13 -33.82 13.81
C ALA A 191 12.46 -32.66 14.77
N LEU A 192 12.21 -31.42 14.35
CA LEU A 192 12.46 -30.25 15.18
C LEU A 192 11.47 -30.23 16.35
N ASP A 193 11.95 -29.77 17.50
CA ASP A 193 11.08 -29.49 18.63
C ASP A 193 10.14 -28.30 18.33
N ALA A 194 9.19 -28.05 19.22
CA ALA A 194 8.21 -26.98 19.07
C ALA A 194 8.82 -25.59 18.79
N SER A 195 10.00 -25.32 19.36
CA SER A 195 10.69 -24.04 19.16
C SER A 195 11.33 -23.95 17.78
N GLY A 196 12.15 -24.95 17.45
CA GLY A 196 12.87 -25.01 16.17
C GLY A 196 11.90 -25.06 15.00
N ALA A 197 10.78 -25.78 15.12
CA ALA A 197 9.80 -25.86 14.05
C ALA A 197 9.10 -24.52 13.76
N LEU A 198 8.85 -23.69 14.78
CA LEU A 198 8.29 -22.34 14.60
C LEU A 198 9.31 -21.36 14.00
N ASP A 199 10.57 -21.46 14.40
CA ASP A 199 11.64 -20.66 13.80
C ASP A 199 11.86 -21.03 12.33
N GLU A 200 11.79 -22.33 12.02
CA GLU A 200 11.87 -22.86 10.66
C GLU A 200 10.67 -22.45 9.81
N SER A 201 9.46 -22.55 10.37
CA SER A 201 8.22 -22.08 9.74
C SER A 201 8.33 -20.61 9.31
N ARG A 202 8.87 -19.77 10.20
CA ARG A 202 9.13 -18.36 9.92
C ARG A 202 10.19 -18.20 8.83
N PHE A 203 11.29 -18.94 8.93
CA PHE A 203 12.39 -18.88 7.95
C PHE A 203 11.92 -19.23 6.53
N PHE A 204 11.10 -20.27 6.38
CA PHE A 204 10.52 -20.66 5.09
C PHE A 204 9.72 -19.51 4.46
N VAL A 205 8.84 -18.87 5.23
CA VAL A 205 8.08 -17.71 4.74
C VAL A 205 9.00 -16.55 4.35
N GLU A 206 9.99 -16.21 5.17
CA GLU A 206 10.93 -15.11 4.88
C GLU A 206 11.78 -15.38 3.63
N ARG A 207 12.20 -16.63 3.42
CA ARG A 207 13.11 -17.02 2.35
C ARG A 207 12.38 -17.27 1.02
N LEU A 208 11.16 -17.81 1.07
CA LEU A 208 10.40 -18.16 -0.13
C LEU A 208 9.46 -17.05 -0.60
N LEU A 209 8.82 -16.35 0.34
CA LEU A 209 7.75 -15.37 0.09
C LEU A 209 8.13 -13.94 0.50
N GLY A 210 9.36 -13.71 0.98
CA GLY A 210 9.82 -12.40 1.40
C GLY A 210 10.10 -11.46 0.22
N ALA A 211 9.82 -10.16 0.39
CA ALA A 211 10.02 -9.12 -0.62
C ALA A 211 11.47 -9.03 -1.16
N ARG A 212 12.46 -9.50 -0.40
CA ARG A 212 13.87 -9.57 -0.83
C ARG A 212 14.13 -10.54 -1.99
N PHE A 213 13.19 -11.43 -2.29
CA PHE A 213 13.30 -12.43 -3.34
C PHE A 213 12.36 -12.15 -4.52
N SER A 214 11.68 -10.99 -4.56
CA SER A 214 10.91 -10.56 -5.73
C SER A 214 11.85 -10.42 -6.92
N GLY A 215 11.68 -11.25 -7.96
CA GLY A 215 12.55 -11.30 -9.14
C GLY A 215 13.58 -12.43 -9.14
N VAL A 216 13.70 -13.21 -8.07
CA VAL A 216 14.49 -14.46 -8.04
C VAL A 216 13.59 -15.62 -8.47
N SER A 217 14.10 -16.53 -9.30
CA SER A 217 13.28 -17.64 -9.80
C SER A 217 12.86 -18.59 -8.65
N PRO A 218 11.65 -19.18 -8.71
CA PRO A 218 11.19 -20.15 -7.71
C PRO A 218 12.21 -21.24 -7.38
N ARG A 219 12.89 -21.76 -8.41
CA ARG A 219 13.92 -22.80 -8.26
C ARG A 219 15.12 -22.34 -7.44
N GLN A 220 15.62 -21.13 -7.67
CA GLN A 220 16.72 -20.54 -6.89
C GLN A 220 16.31 -20.28 -5.42
N ARG A 221 15.04 -19.91 -5.18
CA ARG A 221 14.51 -19.76 -3.80
C ARG A 221 14.47 -21.10 -3.06
N ILE A 222 14.11 -22.19 -3.75
CA ILE A 222 14.08 -23.56 -3.20
C ILE A 222 15.49 -24.09 -2.93
N GLU A 223 16.43 -23.92 -3.88
CA GLU A 223 17.84 -24.34 -3.70
C GLU A 223 18.46 -23.66 -2.47
N ALA A 224 18.11 -22.39 -2.23
CA ALA A 224 18.56 -21.63 -1.08
C ALA A 224 18.05 -22.14 0.28
N LEU A 225 17.06 -23.04 0.32
CA LEU A 225 16.62 -23.69 1.55
C LEU A 225 17.52 -24.86 1.97
N ARG A 226 18.39 -25.37 1.09
CA ARG A 226 19.25 -26.54 1.33
C ARG A 226 18.47 -27.73 1.93
N LEU A 227 17.41 -28.12 1.23
CA LEU A 227 16.56 -29.24 1.65
C LEU A 227 17.38 -30.55 1.69
N LEU A 228 17.22 -31.32 2.77
CA LEU A 228 17.83 -32.63 2.96
C LEU A 228 17.03 -33.66 2.15
N GLN A 229 17.61 -34.10 1.03
CA GLN A 229 17.06 -35.15 0.15
C GLN A 229 15.56 -34.95 -0.19
N PRO A 230 15.15 -33.80 -0.77
CA PRO A 230 13.76 -33.60 -1.15
C PRO A 230 13.35 -34.58 -2.25
N THR A 231 12.14 -35.13 -2.16
CA THR A 231 11.59 -35.95 -3.25
C THR A 231 11.35 -35.09 -4.50
N GLU A 232 11.32 -35.71 -5.69
CA GLU A 232 11.00 -34.99 -6.92
C GLU A 232 9.61 -34.35 -6.87
N GLN A 233 8.65 -35.01 -6.23
CA GLN A 233 7.30 -34.48 -6.05
C GLN A 233 7.30 -33.23 -5.17
N GLN A 234 8.01 -33.25 -4.04
CA GLN A 234 8.13 -32.08 -3.16
C GLN A 234 8.75 -30.89 -3.89
N SER A 235 9.80 -31.11 -4.68
CA SER A 235 10.44 -30.04 -5.46
C SER A 235 9.49 -29.42 -6.49
N ARG A 236 8.75 -30.25 -7.24
CA ARG A 236 7.78 -29.79 -8.24
C ARG A 236 6.61 -29.03 -7.63
N ASP A 237 6.00 -29.57 -6.57
CA ASP A 237 4.83 -28.98 -5.93
C ASP A 237 5.17 -27.68 -5.21
N LEU A 238 6.38 -27.58 -4.64
CA LEU A 238 6.90 -26.35 -4.04
C LEU A 238 7.16 -25.28 -5.10
N GLU A 239 7.71 -25.64 -6.26
CA GLU A 239 7.91 -24.69 -7.37
C GLU A 239 6.57 -24.17 -7.93
N GLN A 240 5.59 -25.07 -8.12
CA GLN A 240 4.24 -24.70 -8.55
C GLN A 240 3.55 -23.77 -7.53
N PHE A 241 3.70 -24.07 -6.24
CA PHE A 241 3.19 -23.22 -5.17
C PHE A 241 3.78 -21.80 -5.25
N LEU A 242 5.10 -21.65 -5.44
CA LEU A 242 5.72 -20.33 -5.51
C LEU A 242 5.28 -19.51 -6.73
N ARG A 243 5.07 -20.16 -7.88
CA ARG A 243 4.51 -19.48 -9.06
C ARG A 243 3.09 -18.98 -8.81
N HIS A 244 2.27 -19.76 -8.12
CA HIS A 244 0.93 -19.34 -7.72
C HIS A 244 0.99 -18.21 -6.69
N ALA A 245 1.90 -18.31 -5.71
CA ALA A 245 2.07 -17.30 -4.66
C ALA A 245 2.53 -15.95 -5.19
N ASP A 246 3.40 -15.92 -6.22
CA ASP A 246 3.84 -14.67 -6.87
C ASP A 246 2.67 -13.93 -7.58
N ALA A 247 1.56 -14.62 -7.89
CA ALA A 247 0.39 -14.07 -8.59
C ALA A 247 -0.82 -13.76 -7.68
N ASN A 248 -0.77 -14.10 -6.39
CA ASN A 248 -1.92 -14.03 -5.49
C ASN A 248 -1.60 -13.29 -4.19
N HIS A 249 -2.65 -12.88 -3.46
CA HIS A 249 -2.48 -12.28 -2.14
C HIS A 249 -1.82 -13.26 -1.16
N PHE A 250 -0.93 -12.74 -0.32
CA PHE A 250 -0.02 -13.52 0.55
C PHE A 250 -0.73 -14.60 1.40
N LEU A 251 -1.85 -14.26 2.06
CA LEU A 251 -2.59 -15.21 2.91
C LEU A 251 -3.34 -16.27 2.08
N THR A 252 -3.87 -15.86 0.92
CA THR A 252 -4.55 -16.78 0.00
C THR A 252 -3.57 -17.81 -0.51
N ALA A 253 -2.37 -17.37 -0.92
CA ALA A 253 -1.30 -18.26 -1.31
C ALA A 253 -0.95 -19.26 -0.20
N LEU A 254 -0.69 -18.79 1.03
CA LEU A 254 -0.36 -19.68 2.15
C LEU A 254 -1.46 -20.71 2.47
N SER A 255 -2.74 -20.37 2.25
CA SER A 255 -3.85 -21.29 2.51
C SER A 255 -3.81 -22.56 1.65
N ASP A 256 -3.18 -22.51 0.46
CA ASP A 256 -3.00 -23.68 -0.41
C ASP A 256 -2.09 -24.74 0.21
N LEU A 257 -1.20 -24.35 1.14
CA LEU A 257 -0.33 -25.29 1.84
C LEU A 257 -1.12 -26.19 2.78
N ALA A 258 -2.32 -25.80 3.21
CA ALA A 258 -3.13 -26.58 4.14
C ALA A 258 -3.48 -27.98 3.61
N ALA A 259 -3.54 -28.16 2.29
CA ALA A 259 -3.81 -29.45 1.64
C ALA A 259 -2.54 -30.22 1.23
N LYS A 260 -1.35 -29.70 1.50
CA LYS A 260 -0.05 -30.23 1.02
C LYS A 260 0.88 -30.59 2.17
N GLU A 261 0.48 -31.60 2.97
CA GLU A 261 1.21 -32.00 4.18
C GLU A 261 2.68 -32.41 3.91
N HIS A 262 2.99 -32.95 2.73
CA HIS A 262 4.36 -33.29 2.31
C HIS A 262 5.26 -32.07 2.12
N LEU A 263 4.69 -30.85 2.03
CA LEU A 263 5.43 -29.60 1.96
C LEU A 263 5.53 -28.89 3.32
N TRP A 264 5.05 -29.49 4.42
CA TRP A 264 5.11 -28.87 5.74
C TRP A 264 6.50 -29.00 6.36
N ILE A 265 6.81 -28.14 7.34
CA ILE A 265 8.02 -28.30 8.16
C ILE A 265 7.98 -29.67 8.86
N ASN A 266 9.15 -30.30 9.03
CA ASN A 266 9.39 -31.68 9.46
C ASN A 266 9.17 -32.75 8.38
N ALA A 267 8.32 -32.50 7.36
CA ALA A 267 8.27 -33.28 6.12
C ALA A 267 9.28 -32.76 5.08
N LEU A 268 9.40 -31.44 4.95
CA LEU A 268 10.53 -30.76 4.33
C LEU A 268 11.58 -30.50 5.40
N ARG A 269 12.75 -31.13 5.26
CA ARG A 269 13.86 -31.01 6.22
C ARG A 269 14.99 -30.23 5.59
N ARG A 270 15.70 -29.44 6.39
CA ARG A 270 16.99 -28.86 6.01
C ARG A 270 18.13 -29.74 6.53
N GLN A 271 19.31 -29.58 5.96
CA GLN A 271 20.53 -30.26 6.46
C GLN A 271 20.87 -29.78 7.89
N ALA A 272 21.22 -30.72 8.79
CA ALA A 272 21.57 -30.43 10.19
C ALA A 272 22.87 -29.63 10.30
N ALA A 273 22.98 -28.82 11.36
CA ALA A 273 24.15 -27.98 11.63
C ALA A 273 25.44 -28.80 11.71
N ALA A 274 26.52 -28.32 11.08
CA ALA A 274 27.82 -28.98 11.11
C ALA A 274 28.62 -28.59 12.36
N HIS A 275 29.55 -29.45 12.76
CA HIS A 275 30.47 -29.17 13.89
C HIS A 275 31.90 -28.92 13.43
N ASP A 276 32.31 -29.52 12.31
CA ASP A 276 33.64 -29.35 11.75
C ASP A 276 33.62 -28.35 10.60
N ILE A 277 34.52 -27.37 10.66
CA ILE A 277 34.76 -26.42 9.58
C ILE A 277 35.69 -27.03 8.53
N GLN A 278 35.36 -26.84 7.26
CA GLN A 278 36.12 -27.36 6.13
C GLN A 278 36.96 -26.26 5.49
N SER A 279 36.40 -25.06 5.36
CA SER A 279 37.08 -23.92 4.76
C SER A 279 36.53 -22.60 5.32
N ILE A 280 37.29 -21.53 5.10
CA ILE A 280 36.87 -20.15 5.30
C ILE A 280 36.97 -19.42 3.97
N GLU A 281 36.01 -18.55 3.67
CA GLU A 281 36.02 -17.70 2.48
C GLU A 281 35.92 -16.24 2.94
N LEU A 282 36.99 -15.47 2.77
CA LEU A 282 36.97 -14.05 3.09
C LEU A 282 36.12 -13.29 2.07
N LEU A 283 35.17 -12.49 2.55
CA LEU A 283 34.32 -11.72 1.64
C LEU A 283 35.13 -10.55 1.07
N PRO A 284 35.20 -10.41 -0.27
CA PRO A 284 35.93 -9.31 -0.88
C PRO A 284 35.29 -7.99 -0.49
N TRP A 285 36.14 -6.98 -0.28
CA TRP A 285 35.67 -5.62 -0.01
C TRP A 285 35.09 -4.97 -1.26
N ARG A 286 35.32 -5.54 -2.43
CA ARG A 286 34.71 -5.10 -3.69
C ARG A 286 33.41 -5.83 -3.97
N THR A 287 32.39 -5.08 -4.34
CA THR A 287 31.12 -5.59 -4.86
C THR A 287 31.30 -6.17 -6.26
N ARG A 288 30.32 -6.91 -6.77
CA ARG A 288 30.32 -7.44 -8.15
C ARG A 288 30.47 -6.35 -9.23
N ALA A 289 30.18 -5.09 -8.89
CA ALA A 289 30.35 -3.92 -9.74
C ALA A 289 31.74 -3.25 -9.59
N GLY A 290 32.68 -3.87 -8.89
CA GLY A 290 34.04 -3.36 -8.66
C GLY A 290 34.18 -2.31 -7.54
N LYS A 291 33.05 -1.79 -7.02
CA LYS A 291 33.04 -0.75 -5.99
C LYS A 291 33.31 -1.25 -4.57
N ILE A 292 33.94 -0.45 -3.71
CA ILE A 292 34.17 -0.79 -2.31
C ILE A 292 32.85 -0.86 -1.52
N ALA A 293 32.66 -1.94 -0.78
CA ALA A 293 31.45 -2.24 -0.08
C ALA A 293 31.37 -1.40 1.20
N ARG A 294 30.30 -0.61 1.33
CA ARG A 294 30.10 0.34 2.44
C ARG A 294 30.29 -0.23 3.85
N TRP A 295 30.10 -1.54 4.02
CA TRP A 295 30.25 -2.17 5.32
C TRP A 295 31.70 -2.29 5.78
N SER A 296 32.69 -2.31 4.88
CA SER A 296 34.10 -2.51 5.25
C SER A 296 34.70 -1.31 5.99
N GLY A 297 34.13 -0.11 5.83
CA GLY A 297 34.72 1.13 6.35
C GLY A 297 35.87 1.67 5.49
N LEU A 298 36.17 1.03 4.37
CA LEU A 298 37.18 1.47 3.41
C LEU A 298 36.59 2.43 2.37
N ARG A 299 37.46 3.29 1.85
CA ARG A 299 37.14 4.22 0.76
C ARG A 299 37.91 3.84 -0.50
N GLU A 300 37.31 4.11 -1.65
CA GLU A 300 38.02 4.04 -2.92
C GLU A 300 39.11 5.11 -2.94
N SER A 301 40.28 4.74 -3.44
CA SER A 301 41.38 5.64 -3.78
C SER A 301 41.01 6.48 -5.01
N GLU A 302 41.69 7.62 -5.20
CA GLU A 302 41.43 8.53 -6.32
C GLU A 302 41.76 7.89 -7.69
N ASN A 303 42.71 6.94 -7.73
CA ASN A 303 42.98 6.12 -8.91
C ASN A 303 42.40 4.70 -8.75
N PRO A 304 41.65 4.18 -9.75
CA PRO A 304 41.06 2.84 -9.69
C PRO A 304 42.05 1.68 -9.51
N ASN A 305 43.34 1.89 -9.81
CA ASN A 305 44.41 0.90 -9.66
C ASN A 305 45.09 0.94 -8.29
N ASP A 306 44.81 1.95 -7.46
CA ASP A 306 45.43 2.09 -6.15
C ASP A 306 44.62 1.29 -5.09
N PRO A 307 45.27 0.77 -4.05
CA PRO A 307 44.60 0.06 -2.97
C PRO A 307 43.59 0.96 -2.23
N PRO A 308 42.45 0.40 -1.74
CA PRO A 308 41.48 1.14 -0.93
C PRO A 308 42.10 1.71 0.35
N VAL A 309 41.48 2.75 0.91
CA VAL A 309 42.03 3.50 2.05
C VAL A 309 41.12 3.37 3.28
N PHE A 310 41.70 3.02 4.42
CA PHE A 310 41.10 3.12 5.75
C PHE A 310 41.56 4.40 6.43
N THR A 311 40.62 5.27 6.83
CA THR A 311 40.96 6.56 7.45
C THR A 311 40.63 6.55 8.93
N LEU A 312 41.65 6.75 9.77
CA LEU A 312 41.55 6.92 11.21
C LEU A 312 41.33 8.40 11.54
N ASP A 313 40.26 8.70 12.29
CA ASP A 313 40.01 10.04 12.81
C ASP A 313 40.98 10.40 13.96
N PRO A 314 41.82 11.45 13.81
CA PRO A 314 42.75 11.89 14.86
C PRO A 314 42.05 12.53 16.09
N GLU A 315 40.78 12.94 15.98
CA GLU A 315 40.00 13.51 17.10
C GLU A 315 38.98 12.53 17.70
N ALA A 316 39.04 11.24 17.34
CA ALA A 316 38.06 10.22 17.74
C ALA A 316 37.79 10.18 19.26
N GLU A 317 38.81 10.32 20.11
CA GLU A 317 38.66 10.37 21.58
C GLU A 317 37.89 11.59 22.08
N ARG A 318 37.98 12.74 21.39
CA ARG A 318 37.29 13.99 21.76
C ARG A 318 35.87 14.06 21.22
N ALA A 319 35.66 13.61 19.98
CA ALA A 319 34.38 13.64 19.29
C ALA A 319 33.49 12.41 19.58
N SER A 320 34.05 11.35 20.17
CA SER A 320 33.42 10.05 20.34
C SER A 320 32.97 9.40 19.01
N ASP A 321 33.61 9.77 17.90
CA ASP A 321 33.36 9.24 16.56
C ASP A 321 34.55 8.41 16.09
N TYR A 322 34.47 7.09 16.29
CA TYR A 322 35.56 6.18 16.00
C TYR A 322 35.39 5.56 14.61
N SER A 323 36.43 5.63 13.78
CA SER A 323 36.51 4.91 12.51
C SER A 323 36.44 3.39 12.75
N GLN A 324 35.78 2.66 11.85
CA GLN A 324 35.61 1.21 11.97
C GLN A 324 35.97 0.48 10.67
N LEU A 325 36.95 -0.41 10.74
CA LEU A 325 37.26 -1.39 9.70
C LEU A 325 36.50 -2.68 10.01
N GLU A 326 35.52 -3.05 9.18
CA GLU A 326 34.79 -4.30 9.34
C GLU A 326 35.32 -5.35 8.37
N VAL A 327 35.64 -6.54 8.89
CA VAL A 327 36.08 -7.71 8.15
C VAL A 327 34.97 -8.75 8.20
N ARG A 328 34.62 -9.36 7.07
CA ARG A 328 33.61 -10.42 7.01
C ARG A 328 34.11 -11.64 6.27
N TRP A 329 33.71 -12.82 6.72
CA TRP A 329 34.00 -14.09 6.06
C TRP A 329 32.80 -15.02 6.18
N ARG A 330 32.83 -16.08 5.37
CA ARG A 330 31.93 -17.22 5.47
C ARG A 330 32.73 -18.42 5.91
N ALA A 331 32.10 -19.27 6.70
CA ALA A 331 32.63 -20.58 7.01
C ALA A 331 31.88 -21.60 6.16
N GLU A 332 32.59 -22.60 5.65
CA GLU A 332 32.01 -23.75 5.00
C GLU A 332 32.14 -24.97 5.91
N PRO A 333 31.03 -25.68 6.19
CA PRO A 333 29.66 -25.41 5.75
C PRO A 333 28.99 -24.24 6.49
N ASP A 334 28.00 -23.57 5.86
CA ASP A 334 27.37 -22.33 6.35
C ASP A 334 26.36 -22.53 7.49
N ASN A 335 26.22 -23.76 7.97
CA ASN A 335 25.36 -24.18 9.06
C ASN A 335 26.17 -24.65 10.28
N LEU A 336 27.38 -24.13 10.48
CA LEU A 336 28.20 -24.41 11.67
C LEU A 336 27.48 -24.00 12.96
N GLU A 337 27.64 -24.80 14.01
CA GLU A 337 27.08 -24.51 15.33
C GLU A 337 27.77 -23.30 15.99
N LYS A 338 27.01 -22.54 16.78
CA LYS A 338 27.54 -21.38 17.50
C LYS A 338 28.66 -21.83 18.44
N ASP A 339 29.74 -21.07 18.46
CA ASP A 339 30.92 -21.32 19.30
C ASP A 339 31.67 -22.63 18.95
N ALA A 340 31.35 -23.30 17.82
CA ALA A 340 32.04 -24.52 17.38
C ALA A 340 33.47 -24.28 16.91
N VAL A 341 33.78 -23.06 16.46
CA VAL A 341 35.07 -22.66 15.89
C VAL A 341 35.44 -21.27 16.40
N GLU A 342 36.71 -21.06 16.70
CA GLU A 342 37.27 -19.73 16.97
C GLU A 342 38.19 -19.29 15.82
N TYR A 343 38.03 -18.04 15.40
CA TYR A 343 38.80 -17.41 14.34
C TYR A 343 39.79 -16.41 14.92
N ARG A 344 41.01 -16.38 14.39
CA ARG A 344 41.98 -15.31 14.62
C ARG A 344 42.00 -14.40 13.40
N VAL A 345 41.65 -13.13 13.59
CA VAL A 345 41.64 -12.09 12.56
C VAL A 345 42.79 -11.12 12.85
N GLN A 346 43.72 -10.98 11.90
CA GLN A 346 44.92 -10.14 12.05
C GLN A 346 45.01 -9.10 10.94
N VAL A 347 45.43 -7.90 11.27
CA VAL A 347 45.86 -6.87 10.31
C VAL A 347 47.39 -6.86 10.31
N MET A 348 48.00 -7.11 9.15
CA MET A 348 49.46 -7.21 9.01
C MET A 348 49.98 -6.25 7.95
N THR A 349 51.19 -5.74 8.13
CA THR A 349 51.93 -4.99 7.10
C THR A 349 52.48 -5.92 6.02
N GLU A 350 52.91 -5.36 4.88
CA GLU A 350 53.62 -6.13 3.84
C GLU A 350 54.89 -6.82 4.35
N MET A 351 55.53 -6.25 5.38
CA MET A 351 56.74 -6.79 6.00
C MET A 351 56.46 -7.87 7.05
N GLY A 352 55.17 -8.22 7.26
CA GLY A 352 54.74 -9.26 8.19
C GLY A 352 54.64 -8.82 9.65
N GLU A 353 54.60 -7.51 9.92
CA GLU A 353 54.40 -6.98 11.28
C GLU A 353 52.90 -6.96 11.60
N GLU A 354 52.53 -7.47 12.77
CA GLU A 354 51.15 -7.46 13.27
C GLU A 354 50.79 -6.06 13.77
N LEU A 355 49.76 -5.44 13.17
CA LEU A 355 49.24 -4.14 13.57
C LEU A 355 48.10 -4.27 14.58
N ALA A 356 47.21 -5.25 14.39
CA ALA A 356 46.09 -5.52 15.27
C ALA A 356 45.64 -6.98 15.17
N VAL A 357 45.13 -7.55 16.28
CA VAL A 357 44.64 -8.93 16.33
C VAL A 357 43.37 -9.05 17.18
N ARG A 358 42.42 -9.88 16.73
CA ARG A 358 41.22 -10.25 17.49
C ARG A 358 40.87 -11.72 17.31
N GLU A 359 40.41 -12.33 18.39
CA GLU A 359 39.86 -13.69 18.41
C GLU A 359 38.32 -13.61 18.45
N VAL A 360 37.64 -14.36 17.58
CA VAL A 360 36.19 -14.29 17.38
C VAL A 360 35.60 -15.70 17.37
N ALA A 361 34.67 -15.99 18.27
CA ALA A 361 33.90 -17.23 18.26
C ALA A 361 32.81 -17.22 17.18
N HIS A 362 32.54 -18.37 16.54
CA HIS A 362 31.55 -18.52 15.48
C HIS A 362 30.13 -18.16 15.95
N SER A 363 29.46 -17.24 15.26
CA SER A 363 28.16 -16.71 15.70
C SER A 363 26.93 -17.47 15.18
N ALA A 364 27.13 -18.56 14.43
CA ALA A 364 26.10 -19.34 13.73
C ALA A 364 25.29 -18.51 12.73
N ARG A 365 25.90 -17.46 12.18
CA ARG A 365 25.30 -16.62 11.15
C ARG A 365 25.88 -17.01 9.80
N SER A 366 25.13 -16.77 8.73
CA SER A 366 25.59 -17.01 7.36
C SER A 366 26.85 -16.20 6.97
N GLN A 367 27.21 -15.19 7.77
CA GLN A 367 28.39 -14.36 7.62
C GLN A 367 28.90 -13.98 9.00
N GLU A 368 30.18 -14.27 9.24
CA GLU A 368 30.90 -13.85 10.43
C GLU A 368 31.52 -12.47 10.22
N LYS A 369 31.76 -11.74 11.31
CA LYS A 369 32.31 -10.39 11.24
C LYS A 369 33.21 -10.05 12.42
N CYS A 370 34.24 -9.27 12.14
CA CYS A 370 35.14 -8.66 13.11
C CYS A 370 35.27 -7.16 12.82
N ARG A 371 35.50 -6.34 13.84
CA ARG A 371 35.70 -4.89 13.69
C ARG A 371 36.96 -4.46 14.40
N PHE A 372 37.74 -3.63 13.71
CA PHE A 372 38.85 -2.88 14.28
C PHE A 372 38.49 -1.39 14.32
N ASN A 373 38.92 -0.68 15.36
CA ASN A 373 38.71 0.75 15.55
C ASN A 373 40.04 1.50 15.73
N ASN A 374 39.99 2.81 15.98
CA ASN A 374 41.20 3.63 16.17
C ASN A 374 42.10 3.13 17.31
N ASP A 375 41.54 2.60 18.40
CA ASP A 375 42.31 2.13 19.54
C ASP A 375 43.16 0.91 19.18
N ASP A 376 42.68 0.06 18.26
CA ASP A 376 43.43 -1.10 17.76
C ASP A 376 44.69 -0.69 16.96
N PHE A 377 44.85 0.61 16.64
CA PHE A 377 45.97 1.16 15.86
C PHE A 377 46.72 2.29 16.59
N SER A 378 46.58 2.39 17.92
CA SER A 378 47.15 3.50 18.72
C SER A 378 48.67 3.62 18.66
N ASP A 379 49.37 2.55 18.31
CA ASP A 379 50.83 2.50 18.24
C ASP A 379 51.42 3.06 16.93
N LEU A 380 50.56 3.48 15.99
CA LEU A 380 50.95 4.06 14.72
C LEU A 380 51.19 5.58 14.85
N GLY A 381 52.25 6.09 14.23
CA GLY A 381 52.59 7.52 14.28
C GLY A 381 51.67 8.42 13.43
N ASP A 382 51.32 9.59 13.96
CA ASP A 382 50.51 10.61 13.29
C ASP A 382 51.15 11.07 11.97
N GLY A 383 50.63 10.58 10.85
CA GLY A 383 51.09 10.91 9.49
C GLY A 383 51.62 9.73 8.67
N ALA A 384 51.64 8.51 9.21
CA ALA A 384 52.04 7.32 8.46
C ALA A 384 50.95 6.88 7.46
N LEU A 385 51.35 6.60 6.21
CA LEU A 385 50.58 5.83 5.22
C LEU A 385 51.11 4.41 5.27
N ILE A 386 50.31 3.47 5.77
CA ILE A 386 50.76 2.09 6.01
C ILE A 386 49.97 1.14 5.12
N SER A 387 50.66 0.39 4.27
CA SER A 387 50.03 -0.66 3.48
C SER A 387 49.87 -1.94 4.30
N ALA A 388 48.66 -2.50 4.30
CA ALA A 388 48.26 -3.60 5.16
C ALA A 388 47.33 -4.59 4.45
N ARG A 389 47.23 -5.80 5.02
CA ARG A 389 46.28 -6.86 4.62
C ARG A 389 45.67 -7.51 5.84
N VAL A 390 44.44 -7.99 5.70
CA VAL A 390 43.77 -8.78 6.72
C VAL A 390 43.98 -10.26 6.44
N THR A 391 44.32 -11.03 7.48
CA THR A 391 44.38 -12.49 7.43
C THR A 391 43.39 -13.07 8.43
N VAL A 392 42.57 -14.02 7.99
CA VAL A 392 41.66 -14.79 8.85
C VAL A 392 42.14 -16.24 8.89
N SER A 393 42.32 -16.80 10.08
CA SER A 393 42.72 -18.19 10.30
C SER A 393 41.88 -18.85 11.38
N VAL A 394 41.81 -20.18 11.38
CA VAL A 394 41.14 -20.96 12.43
C VAL A 394 42.12 -21.27 13.57
N ILE A 395 41.69 -21.05 14.82
CA ILE A 395 42.51 -21.32 16.00
C ILE A 395 42.46 -22.83 16.30
N GLY A 396 43.63 -23.45 16.46
CA GLY A 396 43.75 -24.86 16.85
C GLY A 396 43.68 -25.88 15.71
N ASP A 397 43.38 -25.46 14.48
CA ASP A 397 43.39 -26.31 13.28
C ASP A 397 44.32 -25.74 12.20
N SER A 398 45.50 -26.33 12.08
CA SER A 398 46.50 -25.94 11.08
C SER A 398 46.28 -26.56 9.69
N GLN A 399 45.22 -27.35 9.50
CA GLN A 399 44.89 -27.95 8.19
C GLN A 399 44.08 -26.99 7.30
N ILE A 400 43.47 -25.96 7.89
CA ILE A 400 42.70 -24.94 7.16
C ILE A 400 43.64 -23.80 6.76
N GLU A 401 43.75 -23.54 5.46
CA GLU A 401 44.59 -22.46 4.96
C GLU A 401 44.02 -21.09 5.36
N PRO A 402 44.86 -20.17 5.89
CA PRO A 402 44.43 -18.81 6.19
C PRO A 402 44.09 -18.02 4.92
N GLU A 403 42.94 -17.34 4.94
CA GLU A 403 42.51 -16.47 3.85
C GLU A 403 43.02 -15.04 4.04
N LYS A 404 43.43 -14.40 2.93
CA LYS A 404 44.04 -13.06 2.93
C LYS A 404 43.23 -12.09 2.09
N SER A 405 43.03 -10.87 2.59
CA SER A 405 42.38 -9.80 1.83
C SER A 405 43.28 -9.26 0.72
N GLU A 406 42.66 -8.49 -0.19
CA GLU A 406 43.41 -7.52 -0.98
C GLU A 406 44.07 -6.48 -0.07
N GLU A 407 45.04 -5.77 -0.62
CA GLU A 407 45.82 -4.77 0.10
C GLU A 407 45.05 -3.46 0.26
N PHE A 408 45.24 -2.78 1.39
CA PHE A 408 44.65 -1.47 1.68
C PHE A 408 45.64 -0.60 2.44
N VAL A 409 45.42 0.71 2.40
CA VAL A 409 46.28 1.69 3.06
C VAL A 409 45.57 2.29 4.27
N ILE A 410 46.21 2.24 5.42
CA ILE A 410 45.77 2.93 6.65
C ILE A 410 46.35 4.35 6.63
N ARG A 411 45.51 5.36 6.90
CA ARG A 411 45.86 6.79 6.92
C ARG A 411 45.19 7.51 8.08
N PHE A 412 45.85 8.51 8.66
CA PHE A 412 45.27 9.42 9.66
C PHE A 412 44.69 10.70 9.01
N GLY A 413 43.43 11.05 9.33
CA GLY A 413 42.73 12.26 8.90
C GLY A 413 42.17 12.23 7.47
N GLU A 414 41.04 12.91 7.23
CA GLU A 414 40.31 12.91 5.95
C GLU A 414 40.74 14.02 4.97
N PRO A 415 40.58 13.84 3.63
CA PRO A 415 40.21 14.93 2.74
C PRO A 415 38.69 15.15 2.82
N LEU A 416 38.26 16.42 2.84
CA LEU A 416 36.87 16.90 3.03
C LEU A 416 35.77 16.00 2.40
N GLU A 417 34.85 15.51 3.23
CA GLU A 417 33.83 14.48 2.95
C GLU A 417 32.61 14.92 2.11
N GLN A 418 32.01 13.95 1.39
CA GLN A 418 30.62 13.97 0.89
C GLN A 418 29.72 13.08 1.78
N GLU A 419 28.73 13.70 2.43
CA GLU A 419 27.84 13.08 3.43
C GLU A 419 26.68 12.22 2.89
N ARG A 420 26.14 11.39 3.81
CA ARG A 420 25.03 10.44 3.68
C ARG A 420 23.73 11.07 3.13
N ILE A 421 23.11 10.38 2.14
CA ILE A 421 21.99 10.89 1.34
C ILE A 421 20.64 10.34 1.85
N GLY A 422 19.72 11.24 2.23
CA GLY A 422 18.33 10.94 2.62
C GLY A 422 17.38 10.62 1.44
N GLY A 423 16.23 10.01 1.74
CA GLY A 423 15.27 9.42 0.78
C GLY A 423 14.48 10.37 -0.13
N GLY A 424 14.75 11.68 -0.11
CA GLY A 424 14.08 12.67 -0.96
C GLY A 424 12.64 13.04 -0.55
N LYS A 425 12.24 14.29 -0.85
CA LYS A 425 10.91 14.85 -0.61
C LYS A 425 9.91 14.38 -1.67
N ARG A 426 8.74 13.90 -1.27
CA ARG A 426 7.67 13.52 -2.21
C ARG A 426 7.03 14.77 -2.85
N VAL A 427 6.87 14.74 -4.16
CA VAL A 427 6.26 15.81 -4.99
C VAL A 427 5.33 15.18 -6.03
N ARG A 428 4.40 15.97 -6.60
CA ARG A 428 3.47 15.47 -7.62
C ARG A 428 4.14 15.26 -8.97
N ALA A 429 5.03 16.18 -9.34
CA ALA A 429 5.90 16.12 -10.51
C ALA A 429 7.28 16.67 -10.15
N PHE A 430 8.33 16.30 -10.90
CA PHE A 430 9.68 16.77 -10.59
C PHE A 430 9.87 18.27 -10.81
N SER A 431 9.07 18.93 -11.66
CA SER A 431 9.07 20.39 -11.80
C SER A 431 8.80 21.10 -10.46
N GLU A 432 7.88 20.57 -9.65
CA GLU A 432 7.61 21.08 -8.30
C GLU A 432 8.78 20.85 -7.33
N GLY A 433 9.65 19.88 -7.60
CA GLY A 433 10.86 19.65 -6.82
C GLY A 433 11.97 20.63 -7.21
N VAL A 434 12.26 20.74 -8.50
CA VAL A 434 13.41 21.51 -9.00
C VAL A 434 13.27 23.02 -8.82
N ILE A 435 12.07 23.55 -8.59
CA ILE A 435 11.88 24.97 -8.19
C ILE A 435 12.49 25.31 -6.83
N ASP A 436 12.83 24.32 -5.99
CA ASP A 436 13.61 24.57 -4.76
C ASP A 436 15.10 24.81 -5.08
N LEU A 437 15.58 24.51 -6.29
CA LEU A 437 16.98 24.74 -6.66
C LEU A 437 17.26 26.24 -6.77
N GLU A 438 18.53 26.61 -6.55
CA GLU A 438 18.92 28.01 -6.40
C GLU A 438 18.84 28.79 -7.71
N THR A 439 19.16 28.16 -8.84
CA THR A 439 19.32 28.84 -10.12
C THR A 439 18.67 28.08 -11.28
N ARG A 440 18.18 28.83 -12.27
CA ARG A 440 17.61 28.30 -13.52
C ARG A 440 18.58 27.41 -14.27
N GLU A 441 19.86 27.81 -14.31
CA GLU A 441 20.93 27.07 -14.97
C GLU A 441 21.14 25.69 -14.36
N THR A 442 21.06 25.56 -13.03
CA THR A 442 21.13 24.25 -12.35
C THR A 442 20.01 23.33 -12.79
N VAL A 443 18.79 23.87 -12.95
CA VAL A 443 17.65 23.11 -13.46
C VAL A 443 17.89 22.67 -14.89
N SER A 444 18.28 23.57 -15.79
CA SER A 444 18.47 23.22 -17.20
C SER A 444 19.60 22.21 -17.40
N ASN A 445 20.69 22.29 -16.61
CA ASN A 445 21.75 21.28 -16.59
C ASN A 445 21.27 19.93 -16.08
N LEU A 446 20.43 19.91 -15.03
CA LEU A 446 19.82 18.68 -14.53
C LEU A 446 18.89 18.05 -15.57
N VAL A 447 18.05 18.84 -16.24
CA VAL A 447 17.15 18.37 -17.31
C VAL A 447 17.96 17.83 -18.50
N ALA A 448 19.07 18.48 -18.85
CA ALA A 448 19.97 17.98 -19.89
C ALA A 448 20.61 16.64 -19.51
N ALA A 449 21.11 16.51 -18.27
CA ALA A 449 21.68 15.27 -17.75
C ALA A 449 20.65 14.13 -17.62
N MET A 450 19.39 14.47 -17.33
CA MET A 450 18.28 13.52 -17.38
C MET A 450 18.05 13.04 -18.82
N ALA A 451 18.05 13.94 -19.80
CA ALA A 451 17.81 13.59 -21.19
C ALA A 451 18.97 12.81 -21.86
N SER A 452 20.21 12.96 -21.39
CA SER A 452 21.36 12.18 -21.84
C SER A 452 21.57 10.87 -21.07
N SER A 453 20.62 10.47 -20.22
CA SER A 453 20.71 9.28 -19.34
C SER A 453 21.91 9.29 -18.38
N GLU A 454 22.55 10.45 -18.15
CA GLU A 454 23.62 10.61 -17.15
C GLU A 454 23.08 10.59 -15.72
N CYS A 455 21.77 10.77 -15.54
CA CYS A 455 21.06 10.70 -14.26
C CYS A 455 19.99 9.58 -14.26
N PRO A 456 20.38 8.29 -14.10
CA PRO A 456 19.41 7.19 -14.14
C PRO A 456 18.48 7.24 -12.93
N LEU A 457 17.17 7.29 -13.20
CA LEU A 457 16.13 7.25 -12.18
C LEU A 457 15.84 5.79 -11.78
N GLN A 458 15.97 5.50 -10.48
CA GLN A 458 15.64 4.18 -9.94
C GLN A 458 14.24 4.18 -9.36
N LEU A 459 13.47 3.15 -9.71
CA LEU A 459 12.19 2.86 -9.10
C LEU A 459 12.39 2.11 -7.78
N ASP A 460 11.81 2.62 -6.70
CA ASP A 460 11.84 1.94 -5.42
C ASP A 460 10.78 0.83 -5.32
N ALA A 461 10.85 0.03 -4.24
CA ALA A 461 9.90 -1.05 -3.98
C ALA A 461 8.45 -0.58 -3.76
N LYS A 462 8.24 0.74 -3.58
CA LYS A 462 6.92 1.37 -3.41
C LYS A 462 6.41 1.99 -4.72
N GLY A 463 7.11 1.81 -5.84
CA GLY A 463 6.72 2.35 -7.14
C GLY A 463 7.00 3.85 -7.33
N SER A 464 7.94 4.43 -6.56
CA SER A 464 8.34 5.84 -6.70
C SER A 464 9.71 5.97 -7.36
N LEU A 465 9.83 6.92 -8.28
CA LEU A 465 11.10 7.33 -8.91
C LEU A 465 11.75 8.41 -8.07
N THR A 466 13.07 8.32 -7.88
CA THR A 466 13.83 9.33 -7.10
C THR A 466 14.75 10.14 -8.00
N LEU A 467 14.50 11.45 -8.12
CA LEU A 467 15.40 12.43 -8.75
C LEU A 467 16.36 12.98 -7.71
N ARG A 468 17.66 12.83 -7.96
CA ARG A 468 18.71 13.43 -7.14
C ARG A 468 19.24 14.67 -7.81
N THR A 469 19.41 15.73 -7.04
CA THR A 469 19.92 17.00 -7.57
C THR A 469 21.40 17.16 -7.21
N PRO A 470 22.15 18.01 -7.95
CA PRO A 470 23.53 18.33 -7.60
C PRO A 470 23.66 19.10 -6.27
N GLN A 471 22.54 19.63 -5.74
CA GLN A 471 22.53 20.35 -4.47
C GLN A 471 22.35 19.38 -3.29
N ARG A 472 23.22 19.53 -2.29
CA ARG A 472 23.25 18.69 -1.10
C ARG A 472 21.92 18.75 -0.35
N GLY A 473 21.39 17.59 0.03
CA GLY A 473 20.13 17.46 0.78
C GLY A 473 18.85 17.60 -0.05
N LYS A 474 18.94 17.93 -1.34
CA LYS A 474 17.77 18.06 -2.23
C LYS A 474 17.63 16.85 -3.15
N ALA A 475 16.70 15.98 -2.81
CA ALA A 475 16.25 14.88 -3.64
C ALA A 475 14.71 14.84 -3.62
N TYR A 476 14.11 14.36 -4.69
CA TYR A 476 12.66 14.37 -4.88
C TYR A 476 12.14 13.01 -5.33
N GLN A 477 10.92 12.66 -4.93
CA GLN A 477 10.26 11.41 -5.29
C GLN A 477 8.91 11.66 -5.96
N VAL A 478 8.64 10.96 -7.07
CA VAL A 478 7.36 10.97 -7.78
C VAL A 478 6.86 9.53 -7.91
N PHE A 479 5.58 9.29 -7.61
CA PHE A 479 4.96 7.97 -7.78
C PHE A 479 4.68 7.70 -9.26
N GLN A 480 5.06 6.54 -9.76
CA GLN A 480 4.77 6.10 -11.13
C GLN A 480 3.68 5.04 -11.12
N PRO A 481 2.46 5.35 -11.58
CA PRO A 481 1.38 4.38 -11.61
C PRO A 481 1.73 3.15 -12.47
N PRO A 482 1.53 1.91 -11.96
CA PRO A 482 1.89 0.68 -12.68
C PRO A 482 1.28 0.57 -14.08
N LEU A 483 0.03 1.01 -14.25
CA LEU A 483 -0.66 0.96 -15.55
C LEU A 483 -0.01 1.89 -16.58
N ILE A 484 0.35 3.12 -16.19
CA ILE A 484 1.04 4.07 -17.08
C ILE A 484 2.36 3.48 -17.56
N ARG A 485 3.17 2.94 -16.65
CA ARG A 485 4.45 2.32 -16.99
C ARG A 485 4.29 1.14 -17.95
N MET A 486 3.27 0.31 -17.75
CA MET A 486 2.99 -0.84 -18.62
C MET A 486 2.60 -0.39 -20.02
N VAL A 487 1.71 0.59 -20.13
CA VAL A 487 1.24 1.13 -21.41
C VAL A 487 2.35 1.87 -22.16
N GLU A 488 3.19 2.65 -21.48
CA GLU A 488 4.34 3.33 -22.11
C GLU A 488 5.32 2.33 -22.74
N LYS A 489 5.60 1.23 -22.04
CA LYS A 489 6.44 0.17 -22.57
C LYS A 489 5.79 -0.52 -23.77
N GLN A 490 4.53 -0.91 -23.65
CA GLN A 490 3.77 -1.49 -24.75
C GLN A 490 3.72 -0.56 -25.98
N TRP A 491 3.60 0.76 -25.76
CA TRP A 491 3.55 1.72 -26.85
C TRP A 491 4.82 1.69 -27.71
N LEU A 492 6.00 1.60 -27.08
CA LEU A 492 7.26 1.42 -27.80
C LEU A 492 7.33 0.05 -28.48
N ASP A 493 6.89 -1.02 -27.80
CA ASP A 493 6.85 -2.38 -28.37
C ASP A 493 5.94 -2.47 -29.62
N HIS A 494 4.94 -1.58 -29.72
CA HIS A 494 4.06 -1.38 -30.88
C HIS A 494 4.55 -0.28 -31.84
N ASP A 495 5.85 0.02 -31.87
CA ASP A 495 6.48 1.01 -32.77
C ASP A 495 5.84 2.42 -32.66
N ALA A 496 5.43 2.78 -31.45
CA ALA A 496 4.77 4.04 -31.11
C ALA A 496 3.57 4.35 -32.04
N ALA A 497 2.85 3.31 -32.47
CA ALA A 497 1.70 3.43 -33.35
C ALA A 497 0.62 4.35 -32.77
N ILE A 498 -0.15 4.98 -33.66
CA ILE A 498 -1.29 5.80 -33.29
C ILE A 498 -2.46 4.87 -32.98
N GLY A 499 -2.94 4.89 -31.74
CA GLY A 499 -4.01 4.02 -31.28
C GLY A 499 -4.39 4.27 -29.83
N ARG A 500 -5.19 3.36 -29.28
CA ARG A 500 -5.68 3.39 -27.90
C ARG A 500 -5.55 2.01 -27.26
N TRP A 501 -5.85 1.91 -25.98
CA TRP A 501 -5.82 0.64 -25.25
C TRP A 501 -7.21 0.26 -24.74
N ILE A 502 -7.44 -1.03 -24.57
CA ILE A 502 -8.63 -1.59 -23.92
C ILE A 502 -8.18 -2.34 -22.67
N LEU A 503 -8.79 -2.02 -21.53
CA LEU A 503 -8.48 -2.64 -20.24
C LEU A 503 -9.77 -3.18 -19.59
N GLN A 504 -9.79 -4.48 -19.33
CA GLN A 504 -10.86 -5.12 -18.58
C GLN A 504 -10.59 -5.04 -17.07
N VAL A 505 -11.60 -4.62 -16.31
CA VAL A 505 -11.55 -4.53 -14.85
C VAL A 505 -12.66 -5.36 -14.20
N ARG A 506 -12.37 -5.84 -12.99
CA ARG A 506 -13.37 -6.47 -12.11
C ARG A 506 -14.34 -5.42 -11.57
N SER A 507 -15.44 -5.86 -10.94
CA SER A 507 -16.31 -4.95 -10.16
C SER A 507 -15.52 -4.17 -9.10
N SER A 508 -14.40 -4.74 -8.64
CA SER A 508 -13.48 -4.07 -7.74
C SER A 508 -12.72 -2.90 -8.35
N GLY A 509 -12.72 -2.69 -9.68
CA GLY A 509 -11.87 -1.73 -10.38
C GLY A 509 -10.42 -2.20 -10.55
N GLU A 510 -10.07 -3.39 -10.05
CA GLU A 510 -8.76 -4.00 -10.31
C GLU A 510 -8.69 -4.55 -11.73
N MET A 511 -7.49 -4.45 -12.31
CA MET A 511 -7.19 -5.02 -13.62
C MET A 511 -7.45 -6.53 -13.61
N ALA A 512 -8.24 -6.98 -14.58
CA ALA A 512 -8.50 -8.41 -14.79
C ALA A 512 -7.48 -9.05 -15.75
N ALA A 513 -6.94 -8.26 -16.67
CA ALA A 513 -5.94 -8.65 -17.66
C ALA A 513 -5.00 -7.46 -17.97
N GLU A 514 -3.92 -7.72 -18.70
CA GLU A 514 -3.08 -6.65 -19.26
C GLU A 514 -3.85 -5.87 -20.34
N PRO A 515 -3.56 -4.57 -20.55
CA PRO A 515 -4.17 -3.76 -21.59
C PRO A 515 -3.87 -4.31 -22.99
N GLU A 516 -4.88 -4.32 -23.85
CA GLU A 516 -4.77 -4.67 -25.26
C GLU A 516 -4.66 -3.40 -26.11
N PHE A 517 -3.67 -3.32 -27.00
CA PHE A 517 -3.49 -2.18 -27.89
C PHE A 517 -4.37 -2.31 -29.15
N GLU A 518 -5.16 -1.28 -29.42
CA GLU A 518 -6.00 -1.14 -30.60
C GLU A 518 -5.46 0.00 -31.49
N PRO A 519 -4.76 -0.32 -32.61
CA PRO A 519 -4.25 0.69 -33.53
C PRO A 519 -5.38 1.32 -34.34
N PHE A 520 -5.27 2.62 -34.62
CA PHE A 520 -6.16 3.29 -35.56
C PHE A 520 -5.76 3.00 -37.00
N ALA A 521 -6.75 2.96 -37.88
CA ALA A 521 -6.53 2.74 -39.30
C ALA A 521 -5.73 3.91 -39.88
N GLN A 522 -4.58 3.60 -40.48
CA GLN A 522 -3.77 4.59 -41.18
C GLN A 522 -4.52 5.09 -42.42
N PRO A 523 -4.72 6.40 -42.59
CA PRO A 523 -5.24 6.96 -43.83
C PRO A 523 -4.19 6.84 -44.96
N ASP A 524 -4.65 6.56 -46.18
CA ASP A 524 -3.78 6.47 -47.36
C ASP A 524 -3.05 7.80 -47.62
N ASP A 525 -1.72 7.73 -47.78
CA ASP A 525 -0.83 8.86 -48.13
C ASP A 525 -1.05 10.17 -47.34
N ASN A 526 -1.32 10.08 -46.04
CA ASN A 526 -1.47 11.27 -45.19
C ASN A 526 -0.11 11.73 -44.59
N PRO A 527 0.44 12.89 -45.01
CA PRO A 527 1.72 13.39 -44.51
C PRO A 527 1.65 13.82 -43.03
N ASP A 528 0.51 14.30 -42.56
CA ASP A 528 0.30 14.70 -41.16
C ASP A 528 0.29 13.47 -40.25
N TRP A 529 -0.27 12.34 -40.71
CA TRP A 529 -0.20 11.05 -40.02
C TRP A 529 1.25 10.57 -39.87
N THR A 530 2.03 10.59 -40.97
CA THR A 530 3.44 10.19 -40.95
C THR A 530 4.25 11.07 -40.00
N ARG A 531 4.00 12.39 -40.02
CA ARG A 531 4.65 13.34 -39.12
C ARG A 531 4.31 13.07 -37.65
N ALA A 532 3.04 12.80 -37.35
CA ALA A 532 2.60 12.44 -35.99
C ALA A 532 3.22 11.13 -35.52
N ARG A 533 3.31 10.10 -36.38
CA ARG A 533 3.98 8.83 -36.08
C ARG A 533 5.46 9.02 -35.77
N THR A 534 6.19 9.81 -36.55
CA THR A 534 7.60 10.13 -36.25
C THR A 534 7.72 10.89 -34.92
N GLY A 535 6.79 11.79 -34.62
CA GLY A 535 6.70 12.46 -33.32
C GLY A 535 6.49 11.46 -32.17
N ASN A 536 5.56 10.51 -32.33
CA ASN A 536 5.29 9.47 -31.35
C ASN A 536 6.53 8.63 -31.05
N GLN A 537 7.25 8.17 -32.09
CA GLN A 537 8.47 7.36 -31.93
C GLN A 537 9.51 8.08 -31.08
N ARG A 538 9.81 9.35 -31.41
CA ARG A 538 10.78 10.16 -30.66
C ARG A 538 10.38 10.38 -29.20
N ILE A 539 9.09 10.57 -28.92
CA ILE A 539 8.61 10.70 -27.55
C ILE A 539 8.67 9.34 -26.83
N ALA A 540 8.20 8.26 -27.44
CA ALA A 540 8.20 6.93 -26.84
C ALA A 540 9.62 6.46 -26.46
N GLU A 541 10.59 6.61 -27.36
CA GLU A 541 12.01 6.33 -27.11
C GLU A 541 12.52 7.13 -25.91
N ARG A 542 12.29 8.46 -25.92
CA ARG A 542 12.68 9.36 -24.82
C ARG A 542 12.09 8.93 -23.48
N LEU A 543 10.82 8.51 -23.45
CA LEU A 543 10.16 8.13 -22.21
C LEU A 543 10.75 6.85 -21.63
N VAL A 544 10.99 5.82 -22.45
CA VAL A 544 11.56 4.55 -21.99
C VAL A 544 12.98 4.73 -21.45
N GLU A 545 13.79 5.58 -22.08
CA GLU A 545 15.15 5.87 -21.63
C GLU A 545 15.20 6.68 -20.32
N ASN A 546 14.21 7.57 -20.11
CA ASN A 546 14.28 8.58 -19.05
C ASN A 546 13.21 8.42 -17.94
N GLY A 547 12.87 7.18 -17.59
CA GLY A 547 12.02 6.87 -16.43
C GLY A 547 10.52 7.07 -16.64
N GLY A 548 10.04 7.20 -17.88
CA GLY A 548 8.63 7.34 -18.25
C GLY A 548 8.13 8.79 -18.29
N SER A 549 6.84 8.98 -18.58
CA SER A 549 6.23 10.33 -18.69
C SER A 549 6.22 11.08 -17.37
N VAL A 550 6.00 10.39 -16.25
CA VAL A 550 5.93 11.01 -14.91
C VAL A 550 7.28 11.60 -14.46
N ALA A 551 8.37 11.18 -15.10
CA ALA A 551 9.72 11.62 -14.81
C ALA A 551 10.18 12.83 -15.63
N GLN A 552 9.39 13.28 -16.61
CA GLN A 552 9.81 14.36 -17.50
C GLN A 552 9.70 15.73 -16.81
N ILE A 553 10.59 16.64 -17.20
CA ILE A 553 10.50 18.08 -16.94
C ILE A 553 10.60 18.77 -18.30
N TYR A 554 9.55 19.45 -18.71
CA TYR A 554 9.42 20.06 -20.03
C TYR A 554 9.93 21.50 -20.04
N ASP A 555 11.22 21.69 -19.76
CA ASP A 555 11.86 23.00 -19.75
C ASP A 555 12.04 23.60 -21.16
N GLU A 556 11.38 24.72 -21.47
CA GLU A 556 11.51 25.42 -22.77
C GLU A 556 12.93 25.90 -23.09
N SER A 557 13.75 26.12 -22.06
CA SER A 557 15.16 26.52 -22.20
C SER A 557 16.07 25.33 -22.51
N SER A 558 15.56 24.09 -22.40
CA SER A 558 16.31 22.88 -22.71
C SER A 558 16.32 22.59 -24.22
N PRO A 559 17.47 22.15 -24.79
CA PRO A 559 17.52 21.74 -26.19
C PRO A 559 16.56 20.58 -26.53
N THR A 560 16.17 19.81 -25.51
CA THR A 560 15.27 18.64 -25.65
C THR A 560 13.79 19.04 -25.80
N PHE A 561 13.44 20.31 -25.58
CA PHE A 561 12.06 20.80 -25.72
C PHE A 561 11.57 20.79 -27.17
N ASN A 562 12.48 20.88 -28.14
CA ASN A 562 12.11 20.84 -29.56
C ASN A 562 11.37 19.56 -29.94
N THR A 563 11.74 18.41 -29.37
CA THR A 563 11.03 17.14 -29.60
C THR A 563 9.57 17.22 -29.16
N VAL A 564 9.31 17.85 -28.02
CA VAL A 564 7.95 18.06 -27.49
C VAL A 564 7.16 19.02 -28.37
N LYS A 565 7.77 20.15 -28.74
CA LYS A 565 7.16 21.13 -29.65
C LYS A 565 6.80 20.50 -31.01
N GLU A 566 7.70 19.73 -31.61
CA GLU A 566 7.46 19.06 -32.89
C GLU A 566 6.33 18.03 -32.79
N TYR A 567 6.30 17.25 -31.71
CA TYR A 567 5.23 16.30 -31.40
C TYR A 567 3.87 17.02 -31.33
N LEU A 568 3.77 18.10 -30.55
CA LEU A 568 2.52 18.86 -30.39
C LEU A 568 2.06 19.50 -31.70
N LEU A 569 2.98 20.05 -32.49
CA LEU A 569 2.66 20.63 -33.81
C LEU A 569 2.20 19.57 -34.81
N ALA A 570 2.76 18.36 -34.76
CA ALA A 570 2.34 17.25 -35.61
C ALA A 570 0.92 16.79 -35.26
N TRP A 571 0.62 16.65 -33.98
CA TRP A 571 -0.71 16.28 -33.50
C TRP A 571 -1.75 17.36 -33.75
N ALA A 572 -1.41 18.64 -33.58
CA ALA A 572 -2.31 19.74 -33.90
C ALA A 572 -2.72 19.71 -35.38
N ALA A 573 -1.77 19.52 -36.30
CA ALA A 573 -2.04 19.43 -37.73
C ALA A 573 -2.92 18.21 -38.07
N LEU A 574 -2.64 17.05 -37.46
CA LEU A 574 -3.41 15.83 -37.67
C LEU A 574 -4.85 15.95 -37.15
N LEU A 575 -5.06 16.52 -35.96
CA LEU A 575 -6.38 16.67 -35.35
C LEU A 575 -7.24 17.74 -36.03
N GLU A 576 -6.65 18.78 -36.61
CA GLU A 576 -7.39 19.86 -37.30
C GLU A 576 -8.18 19.36 -38.52
N LYS A 577 -7.69 18.31 -39.19
CA LYS A 577 -8.24 17.80 -40.46
C LYS A 577 -8.63 16.32 -40.42
N GLY A 578 -8.32 15.63 -39.33
CA GLY A 578 -8.46 14.18 -39.19
C GLY A 578 -9.84 13.73 -38.68
N ASP A 579 -10.01 12.42 -38.59
CA ASP A 579 -11.18 11.81 -37.95
C ASP A 579 -11.25 12.21 -36.47
N PRO A 580 -12.41 12.66 -35.94
CA PRO A 580 -12.59 12.92 -34.51
C PRO A 580 -12.12 11.79 -33.59
N LEU A 581 -12.22 10.53 -34.00
CA LEU A 581 -11.73 9.39 -33.23
C LEU A 581 -10.23 9.44 -32.93
N LEU A 582 -9.44 10.19 -33.72
CA LEU A 582 -8.02 10.42 -33.43
C LEU A 582 -7.79 11.17 -32.12
N ALA A 583 -8.79 11.91 -31.62
CA ALA A 583 -8.75 12.52 -30.30
C ALA A 583 -8.79 11.50 -29.15
N LEU A 584 -9.00 10.21 -29.45
CA LEU A 584 -8.89 9.12 -28.48
C LEU A 584 -7.53 8.41 -28.52
N ALA A 585 -6.58 8.89 -29.32
CA ALA A 585 -5.24 8.32 -29.32
C ALA A 585 -4.56 8.53 -27.95
N ASN A 586 -3.77 7.56 -27.49
CA ASN A 586 -3.15 7.62 -26.15
C ASN A 586 -4.17 7.71 -25.01
N THR A 587 -5.25 6.93 -25.12
CA THR A 587 -6.24 6.74 -24.06
C THR A 587 -6.41 5.24 -23.76
N ILE A 588 -6.94 4.93 -22.57
CA ILE A 588 -7.34 3.57 -22.18
C ILE A 588 -8.85 3.56 -22.03
N GLU A 589 -9.54 2.78 -22.85
CA GLU A 589 -10.93 2.39 -22.61
C GLU A 589 -10.97 1.36 -21.48
N VAL A 590 -11.66 1.70 -20.40
CA VAL A 590 -11.89 0.77 -19.28
C VAL A 590 -13.24 0.09 -19.46
N GLN A 591 -13.24 -1.23 -19.45
CA GLN A 591 -14.43 -2.07 -19.64
C GLN A 591 -14.68 -2.99 -18.45
N SER A 592 -15.95 -3.32 -18.20
CA SER A 592 -16.30 -4.44 -17.32
C SER A 592 -15.87 -5.77 -17.91
N LEU A 593 -15.88 -6.85 -17.11
CA LEU A 593 -15.70 -8.22 -17.59
C LEU A 593 -16.71 -8.64 -18.67
N SER A 594 -17.85 -7.96 -18.77
CA SER A 594 -18.87 -8.19 -19.79
C SER A 594 -18.62 -7.40 -21.09
N GLY A 595 -17.52 -6.65 -21.18
CA GLY A 595 -17.18 -5.79 -22.32
C GLY A 595 -17.95 -4.45 -22.35
N ARG A 596 -18.67 -4.07 -21.29
CA ARG A 596 -19.36 -2.77 -21.24
C ARG A 596 -18.34 -1.68 -20.90
N THR A 597 -18.25 -0.65 -21.73
CA THR A 597 -17.44 0.54 -21.46
C THR A 597 -17.90 1.24 -20.18
N ILE A 598 -16.96 1.39 -19.24
CA ILE A 598 -17.11 2.07 -17.96
C ILE A 598 -16.71 3.54 -18.11
N GLY A 599 -15.53 3.79 -18.69
CA GLY A 599 -14.99 5.14 -18.88
C GLY A 599 -13.66 5.11 -19.62
N LEU A 600 -12.98 6.25 -19.63
CA LEU A 600 -11.75 6.49 -20.37
C LEU A 600 -10.67 7.05 -19.42
N ILE A 601 -9.46 6.52 -19.50
CA ILE A 601 -8.27 7.13 -18.88
C ILE A 601 -7.47 7.80 -19.99
N VAL A 602 -7.32 9.12 -19.90
CA VAL A 602 -6.44 9.88 -20.77
C VAL A 602 -5.02 9.83 -20.21
N LEU A 603 -4.08 9.34 -21.00
CA LEU A 603 -2.69 9.15 -20.59
C LEU A 603 -1.89 10.46 -20.63
N PRO A 604 -0.80 10.56 -19.86
CA PRO A 604 0.14 11.68 -19.96
C PRO A 604 0.78 11.83 -21.36
N THR A 605 0.79 10.76 -22.15
CA THR A 605 1.24 10.76 -23.55
C THR A 605 0.18 11.26 -24.53
N HIS A 606 -1.04 11.55 -24.09
CA HIS A 606 -2.05 12.19 -24.94
C HIS A 606 -1.61 13.61 -25.31
N ALA A 607 -1.77 14.03 -26.58
CA ALA A 607 -1.23 15.30 -27.07
C ALA A 607 -1.65 16.52 -26.22
N LEU A 608 -2.94 16.60 -25.87
CA LEU A 608 -3.45 17.67 -25.00
C LEU A 608 -2.94 17.58 -23.56
N ARG A 609 -2.71 16.36 -23.03
CA ARG A 609 -2.22 16.20 -21.66
C ARG A 609 -0.73 16.53 -21.58
N LEU A 610 0.04 16.13 -22.59
CA LEU A 610 1.45 16.50 -22.73
C LEU A 610 1.62 18.01 -22.89
N ALA A 611 0.77 18.66 -23.71
CA ALA A 611 0.75 20.12 -23.84
C ALA A 611 0.49 20.81 -22.49
N TRP A 612 -0.47 20.30 -21.72
CA TRP A 612 -0.78 20.81 -20.39
C TRP A 612 0.41 20.68 -19.42
N HIS A 613 1.04 19.50 -19.38
CA HIS A 613 2.24 19.27 -18.54
C HIS A 613 3.39 20.19 -18.93
N ALA A 614 3.61 20.36 -20.23
CA ALA A 614 4.63 21.28 -20.73
C ALA A 614 4.35 22.74 -20.32
N ALA A 615 3.09 23.17 -20.40
CA ALA A 615 2.69 24.50 -19.95
C ALA A 615 2.85 24.67 -18.42
N TYR A 616 2.45 23.67 -17.64
CA TYR A 616 2.56 23.68 -16.18
C TYR A 616 4.02 23.79 -15.72
N ASP A 617 4.91 22.96 -16.28
CA ASP A 617 6.33 22.98 -15.94
C ASP A 617 6.96 24.35 -16.22
N ASN A 618 6.69 24.91 -17.40
CA ASN A 618 7.22 26.24 -17.76
C ASN A 618 6.61 27.35 -16.92
N LEU A 619 5.33 27.27 -16.53
CA LEU A 619 4.72 28.22 -15.61
C LEU A 619 5.38 28.18 -14.23
N ALA A 620 5.64 26.99 -13.68
CA ALA A 620 6.31 26.82 -12.38
C ALA A 620 7.76 27.35 -12.42
N LEU A 621 8.49 27.03 -13.49
CA LEU A 621 9.86 27.50 -13.70
C LEU A 621 9.90 29.02 -13.92
N HIS A 622 8.96 29.59 -14.66
CA HIS A 622 8.85 31.04 -14.85
C HIS A 622 8.52 31.76 -13.54
N ALA A 623 7.51 31.29 -12.80
CA ALA A 623 7.15 31.84 -11.50
C ALA A 623 8.33 31.83 -10.52
N ARG A 624 9.12 30.74 -10.52
CA ARG A 624 10.28 30.63 -9.64
C ARG A 624 11.44 31.52 -10.06
N PHE A 625 11.85 31.48 -11.32
CA PHE A 625 13.15 32.02 -11.75
C PHE A 625 13.06 33.36 -12.48
N VAL A 626 11.86 33.78 -12.90
CA VAL A 626 11.63 35.10 -13.52
C VAL A 626 10.89 36.02 -12.57
N GLN A 627 9.86 35.52 -11.88
CA GLN A 627 9.05 36.31 -10.94
C GLN A 627 9.56 36.23 -9.48
N ASP A 628 10.57 35.40 -9.22
CA ASP A 628 11.18 35.16 -7.90
C ASP A 628 10.18 34.81 -6.78
N ILE A 629 9.13 34.05 -7.13
CA ILE A 629 8.17 33.56 -6.16
C ILE A 629 8.79 32.38 -5.39
N ALA A 630 8.59 32.33 -4.08
CA ALA A 630 9.08 31.25 -3.24
C ALA A 630 8.45 29.90 -3.63
N ALA A 631 9.26 28.83 -3.67
CA ALA A 631 8.83 27.50 -4.12
C ALA A 631 7.64 26.93 -3.32
N GLN A 632 7.54 27.25 -2.02
CA GLN A 632 6.39 26.85 -1.20
C GLN A 632 5.10 27.54 -1.68
N HIS A 633 5.13 28.86 -1.89
CA HIS A 633 3.95 29.60 -2.38
C HIS A 633 3.52 29.14 -3.76
N ILE A 634 4.46 28.82 -4.66
CA ILE A 634 4.12 28.26 -5.98
C ILE A 634 3.33 26.95 -5.83
N ARG A 635 3.80 26.03 -4.96
CA ARG A 635 3.10 24.75 -4.74
C ARG A 635 1.71 24.95 -4.15
N ASP A 636 1.55 25.87 -3.22
CA ASP A 636 0.28 26.15 -2.57
C ASP A 636 -0.72 26.79 -3.55
N GLU A 637 -0.27 27.77 -4.36
CA GLU A 637 -1.09 28.43 -5.37
C GLU A 637 -1.40 27.55 -6.59
N PHE A 638 -0.52 26.61 -6.93
CA PHE A 638 -0.70 25.72 -8.09
C PHE A 638 -1.40 24.42 -7.72
N LEU A 639 -1.66 24.17 -6.43
CA LEU A 639 -2.44 23.04 -5.96
C LEU A 639 -3.76 22.83 -6.74
N PRO A 640 -4.59 23.86 -7.01
CA PRO A 640 -5.86 23.70 -7.73
C PRO A 640 -5.72 23.49 -9.25
N LEU A 641 -4.51 23.58 -9.82
CA LEU A 641 -4.34 23.52 -11.28
C LEU A 641 -4.44 22.11 -11.87
N ASP A 642 -4.36 21.04 -11.07
CA ASP A 642 -4.23 19.64 -11.53
C ASP A 642 -5.14 19.26 -12.71
N GLY A 643 -6.39 19.72 -12.67
CA GLY A 643 -7.42 19.48 -13.70
C GLY A 643 -7.87 20.72 -14.46
N ALA A 644 -7.25 21.89 -14.21
CA ALA A 644 -7.60 23.10 -14.93
C ALA A 644 -7.23 22.95 -16.41
N MET A 645 -8.12 23.36 -17.32
CA MET A 645 -7.83 23.52 -18.75
C MET A 645 -7.67 22.23 -19.59
N PHE A 646 -8.13 21.05 -19.13
CA PHE A 646 -8.34 19.91 -20.05
C PHE A 646 -9.72 20.04 -20.74
N PRO A 647 -9.91 19.55 -21.99
CA PRO A 647 -11.22 19.60 -22.65
C PRO A 647 -12.34 19.02 -21.78
N ALA A 648 -13.49 19.69 -21.81
CA ALA A 648 -14.67 19.24 -21.08
C ALA A 648 -15.21 17.89 -21.58
N PHE A 649 -14.95 17.56 -22.85
CA PHE A 649 -15.37 16.30 -23.45
C PHE A 649 -14.42 15.81 -24.56
N LEU A 650 -14.46 14.50 -24.81
CA LEU A 650 -13.87 13.80 -25.95
C LEU A 650 -14.98 13.04 -26.70
N PRO A 651 -14.81 12.74 -28.00
CA PRO A 651 -15.80 11.96 -28.74
C PRO A 651 -15.96 10.56 -28.17
N GLY A 652 -17.17 10.00 -28.27
CA GLY A 652 -17.43 8.61 -27.90
C GLY A 652 -16.91 7.63 -28.95
N LEU A 653 -16.88 6.35 -28.58
CA LEU A 653 -16.48 5.24 -29.47
C LEU A 653 -17.50 4.98 -30.59
N HIS A 654 -18.70 5.49 -30.40
CA HIS A 654 -19.81 5.38 -31.32
C HIS A 654 -20.41 6.76 -31.55
N ALA A 655 -20.97 6.98 -32.74
CA ALA A 655 -21.63 8.23 -33.07
C ALA A 655 -22.76 8.55 -32.07
N GLY A 656 -22.83 9.81 -31.64
CA GLY A 656 -23.86 10.29 -30.70
C GLY A 656 -23.57 10.03 -29.22
N HIS A 657 -22.39 9.48 -28.89
CA HIS A 657 -21.89 9.35 -27.52
C HIS A 657 -20.67 10.24 -27.31
N SER A 658 -20.41 10.62 -26.06
CA SER A 658 -19.22 11.39 -25.68
C SER A 658 -18.68 10.92 -24.33
N PHE A 659 -17.41 11.22 -24.08
CA PHE A 659 -16.84 11.14 -22.75
C PHE A 659 -16.69 12.55 -22.18
N VAL A 660 -17.11 12.76 -20.93
CA VAL A 660 -17.05 14.04 -20.23
C VAL A 660 -15.98 13.95 -19.15
N PHE A 661 -15.25 15.04 -18.93
CA PHE A 661 -14.28 15.15 -17.84
C PHE A 661 -14.95 14.84 -16.49
N ALA A 662 -14.35 13.94 -15.71
CA ALA A 662 -14.87 13.57 -14.40
C ALA A 662 -13.91 13.96 -13.27
N ASP A 663 -12.66 13.51 -13.34
CA ASP A 663 -11.64 13.82 -12.33
C ASP A 663 -10.24 13.69 -12.91
N THR A 664 -9.25 14.28 -12.25
CA THR A 664 -7.83 13.98 -12.48
C THR A 664 -7.43 12.74 -11.70
N LEU A 665 -6.81 11.79 -12.40
CA LEU A 665 -6.29 10.56 -11.81
C LEU A 665 -4.82 10.78 -11.47
N GLY A 666 -4.61 11.39 -10.31
CA GLY A 666 -3.35 11.95 -9.86
C GLY A 666 -2.95 13.18 -10.66
N PHE A 667 -1.67 13.50 -10.61
CA PHE A 667 -1.16 14.65 -11.37
C PHE A 667 -1.07 14.35 -12.86
N HIS A 668 -0.86 13.10 -13.29
CA HIS A 668 -0.46 12.82 -14.67
C HIS A 668 -1.59 12.47 -15.63
N ALA A 669 -2.65 11.81 -15.17
CA ALA A 669 -3.72 11.27 -16.02
C ALA A 669 -5.08 11.93 -15.71
N VAL A 670 -6.03 11.78 -16.64
CA VAL A 670 -7.41 12.28 -16.50
C VAL A 670 -8.40 11.14 -16.67
N GLY A 671 -9.42 11.10 -15.82
CA GLY A 671 -10.55 10.19 -15.91
C GLY A 671 -11.71 10.88 -16.57
N MET A 672 -12.24 10.26 -17.63
CA MET A 672 -13.45 10.71 -18.31
C MET A 672 -14.51 9.62 -18.25
N VAL A 673 -15.75 10.03 -18.01
CA VAL A 673 -16.92 9.17 -17.86
C VAL A 673 -17.82 9.34 -19.07
N ARG A 674 -18.74 8.42 -19.30
CA ARG A 674 -19.72 8.59 -20.37
C ARG A 674 -20.61 9.79 -20.06
N ASP A 675 -21.06 10.48 -21.10
CA ASP A 675 -21.99 11.59 -20.99
C ASP A 675 -23.39 11.19 -20.48
N ASP A 676 -23.71 9.89 -20.45
CA ASP A 676 -24.93 9.34 -19.87
C ASP A 676 -24.72 8.63 -18.52
N ASP A 677 -23.55 8.82 -17.87
CA ASP A 677 -23.25 8.26 -16.57
C ASP A 677 -24.02 9.01 -15.46
N ARG A 678 -24.86 8.28 -14.73
CA ARG A 678 -25.67 8.81 -13.62
C ARG A 678 -24.88 8.98 -12.32
N GLU A 679 -23.67 8.43 -12.24
CA GLU A 679 -22.86 8.49 -11.03
C GLU A 679 -21.36 8.54 -11.40
N PRO A 680 -20.91 9.64 -12.04
CA PRO A 680 -19.57 9.76 -12.58
C PRO A 680 -18.46 9.64 -11.53
N LYS A 681 -18.75 10.00 -10.27
CA LYS A 681 -17.81 9.79 -9.14
C LYS A 681 -17.50 8.32 -8.89
N ALA A 682 -18.49 7.43 -8.98
CA ALA A 682 -18.27 5.98 -8.83
C ALA A 682 -17.32 5.49 -9.93
N THR A 683 -17.58 5.92 -11.16
CA THR A 683 -16.78 5.57 -12.32
C THR A 683 -15.35 6.13 -12.20
N ALA A 684 -15.18 7.41 -11.84
CA ALA A 684 -13.86 8.00 -11.62
C ALA A 684 -13.04 7.24 -10.56
N ALA A 685 -13.67 6.80 -9.46
CA ALA A 685 -13.01 5.97 -8.44
C ALA A 685 -12.56 4.60 -8.99
N MET A 686 -13.34 3.98 -9.88
CA MET A 686 -12.93 2.76 -10.58
C MET A 686 -11.74 3.00 -11.50
N LEU A 687 -11.76 4.10 -12.28
CA LEU A 687 -10.65 4.47 -13.18
C LEU A 687 -9.36 4.73 -12.40
N ALA A 688 -9.44 5.44 -11.26
CA ALA A 688 -8.30 5.67 -10.37
C ALA A 688 -7.68 4.34 -9.90
N ARG A 689 -8.52 3.39 -9.47
CA ARG A 689 -8.06 2.07 -9.02
C ARG A 689 -7.42 1.26 -10.15
N ALA A 690 -7.98 1.32 -11.35
CA ALA A 690 -7.41 0.65 -12.52
C ALA A 690 -5.98 1.15 -12.83
N LEU A 691 -5.70 2.44 -12.59
CA LEU A 691 -4.37 3.05 -12.77
C LEU A 691 -3.27 2.44 -11.86
N GLY A 692 -3.67 1.72 -10.81
CA GLY A 692 -2.78 1.13 -9.82
C GLY A 692 -2.67 1.95 -8.52
N ASP A 693 -3.69 2.74 -8.22
CA ASP A 693 -3.91 3.38 -6.92
C ASP A 693 -4.18 2.27 -5.87
N GLY A 694 -3.10 1.68 -5.36
CA GLY A 694 -3.15 0.71 -4.28
C GLY A 694 -3.54 1.37 -2.97
N ASP A 695 -3.86 0.54 -1.98
CA ASP A 695 -4.42 0.87 -0.65
C ASP A 695 -3.66 1.89 0.24
N GLY A 696 -2.58 2.51 -0.26
CA GLY A 696 -1.80 3.56 0.38
C GLY A 696 -1.26 4.65 -0.56
N ALA A 697 -1.74 4.75 -1.80
CA ALA A 697 -1.38 5.84 -2.70
C ALA A 697 -2.27 7.07 -2.44
N GLU A 698 -1.82 7.97 -1.56
CA GLU A 698 -2.43 9.31 -1.41
C GLU A 698 -2.33 10.16 -2.70
N SER A 699 -1.61 9.69 -3.73
CA SER A 699 -1.16 10.49 -4.87
C SER A 699 -2.20 10.72 -5.98
N ALA A 700 -3.33 9.99 -6.01
CA ALA A 700 -4.15 9.93 -7.23
C ALA A 700 -5.46 10.74 -7.24
N ARG A 701 -5.83 11.48 -6.18
CA ARG A 701 -7.22 12.01 -6.07
C ARG A 701 -7.32 13.43 -5.50
N THR A 702 -6.66 14.40 -6.14
CA THR A 702 -6.52 15.77 -5.63
C THR A 702 -7.83 16.56 -5.61
N THR A 703 -8.66 16.47 -6.66
CA THR A 703 -9.99 17.13 -6.70
C THR A 703 -10.93 16.58 -5.63
N SER A 704 -10.85 15.29 -5.33
CA SER A 704 -11.65 14.66 -4.26
C SER A 704 -11.30 15.18 -2.86
N ASN A 705 -10.02 15.50 -2.62
CA ASN A 705 -9.56 16.08 -1.36
C ASN A 705 -9.98 17.55 -1.21
N ILE A 706 -9.88 18.34 -2.30
CA ILE A 706 -10.36 19.72 -2.33
C ILE A 706 -11.88 19.74 -2.09
N SER A 707 -12.62 18.86 -2.77
CA SER A 707 -14.07 18.71 -2.59
C SER A 707 -14.43 18.30 -1.17
N ALA A 708 -13.65 17.40 -0.56
CA ALA A 708 -13.87 16.97 0.82
C ALA A 708 -13.68 18.13 1.81
N LYS A 709 -12.66 18.98 1.61
CA LYS A 709 -12.43 20.17 2.44
C LYS A 709 -13.54 21.20 2.26
N ALA A 710 -13.91 21.55 1.02
CA ALA A 710 -14.98 22.51 0.75
C ALA A 710 -16.32 22.03 1.36
N LEU A 711 -16.63 20.74 1.24
CA LEU A 711 -17.81 20.14 1.85
C LEU A 711 -17.74 20.17 3.39
N ALA A 712 -16.56 19.93 3.97
CA ALA A 712 -16.35 20.03 5.40
C ALA A 712 -16.59 21.46 5.92
N ASP A 713 -16.08 22.48 5.23
CA ASP A 713 -16.27 23.88 5.59
C ASP A 713 -17.76 24.25 5.61
N GLU A 714 -18.56 23.76 4.65
CA GLU A 714 -20.01 23.97 4.66
C GLU A 714 -20.73 23.22 5.79
N ILE A 715 -20.28 22.00 6.13
CA ILE A 715 -20.82 21.24 7.28
C ILE A 715 -20.48 21.96 8.60
N ILE A 716 -19.26 22.50 8.74
CA ILE A 716 -18.85 23.28 9.91
C ILE A 716 -19.73 24.52 10.04
N ARG A 717 -19.93 25.30 8.97
CA ARG A 717 -20.84 26.46 8.98
C ARG A 717 -22.25 26.08 9.37
N TYR A 718 -22.76 24.93 8.89
CA TYR A 718 -24.05 24.43 9.31
C TYR A 718 -24.08 24.18 10.82
N LEU A 719 -23.08 23.48 11.39
CA LEU A 719 -23.00 23.21 12.83
C LEU A 719 -22.87 24.47 13.68
N GLU A 720 -22.10 25.46 13.24
CA GLU A 720 -21.97 26.77 13.90
C GLU A 720 -23.30 27.53 13.95
N CYS A 721 -24.07 27.48 12.87
CA CYS A 721 -25.39 28.10 12.78
C CYS A 721 -26.46 27.34 13.59
N HIS A 722 -26.30 26.02 13.74
CA HIS A 722 -27.27 25.12 14.39
C HIS A 722 -26.68 24.57 15.69
N LYS A 723 -26.62 25.43 16.72
CA LYS A 723 -26.20 25.02 18.08
C LYS A 723 -27.00 23.79 18.54
N LYS A 724 -26.32 22.67 18.82
CA LYS A 724 -26.70 21.52 19.71
C LYS A 724 -26.77 20.10 19.10
N SER A 725 -26.46 19.84 17.84
CA SER A 725 -26.52 18.44 17.32
C SER A 725 -25.22 17.66 17.56
N ARG A 726 -25.19 16.84 18.62
CA ARG A 726 -24.12 15.85 18.87
C ARG A 726 -24.11 14.70 17.86
N LEU A 727 -25.25 14.45 17.22
CA LEU A 727 -25.43 13.43 16.19
C LEU A 727 -26.00 14.08 14.93
N LEU A 728 -25.25 14.03 13.84
CA LEU A 728 -25.62 14.63 12.56
C LEU A 728 -26.02 13.53 11.58
N HIS A 729 -27.27 13.58 11.13
CA HIS A 729 -27.79 12.65 10.12
C HIS A 729 -27.62 13.26 8.74
N ILE A 730 -27.02 12.49 7.84
CA ILE A 730 -26.58 12.93 6.53
C ILE A 730 -27.03 11.90 5.50
N HIS A 731 -27.74 12.37 4.48
CA HIS A 731 -28.01 11.60 3.28
C HIS A 731 -26.97 11.93 2.22
N ALA A 732 -26.35 10.91 1.64
CA ALA A 732 -25.38 11.05 0.57
C ALA A 732 -25.94 10.41 -0.70
N LEU A 733 -26.41 11.23 -1.64
CA LEU A 733 -27.00 10.77 -2.89
C LEU A 733 -25.91 10.71 -3.96
N ARG A 734 -25.81 9.57 -4.66
CA ARG A 734 -24.87 9.34 -5.78
C ARG A 734 -23.40 9.61 -5.41
N ALA A 735 -23.01 9.25 -4.18
CA ALA A 735 -21.73 9.64 -3.60
C ALA A 735 -20.52 8.81 -4.06
N GLY A 736 -20.68 7.93 -5.05
CA GLY A 736 -19.60 7.07 -5.51
C GLY A 736 -19.13 6.11 -4.43
N ASP A 737 -17.81 5.94 -4.26
CA ASP A 737 -17.24 5.04 -3.24
C ASP A 737 -17.43 5.52 -1.79
N GLY A 738 -17.95 6.74 -1.60
CA GLY A 738 -18.18 7.37 -0.29
C GLY A 738 -16.95 8.05 0.30
N MET A 739 -15.79 8.01 -0.37
CA MET A 739 -14.54 8.55 0.18
C MET A 739 -14.59 10.08 0.40
N THR A 740 -15.09 10.84 -0.57
CA THR A 740 -15.20 12.31 -0.43
C THR A 740 -16.05 12.71 0.76
N VAL A 741 -17.19 12.03 0.95
CA VAL A 741 -18.09 12.28 2.08
C VAL A 741 -17.39 11.88 3.38
N ALA A 742 -16.84 10.67 3.47
CA ALA A 742 -16.13 10.21 4.65
C ALA A 742 -14.98 11.14 5.06
N ARG A 743 -14.13 11.58 4.12
CA ARG A 743 -13.04 12.52 4.42
C ARG A 743 -13.54 13.90 4.82
N SER A 744 -14.65 14.38 4.25
CA SER A 744 -15.25 15.64 4.68
C SER A 744 -15.68 15.58 6.15
N LEU A 745 -16.28 14.46 6.58
CA LEU A 745 -16.64 14.24 7.99
C LEU A 745 -15.42 14.11 8.90
N GLY A 746 -14.33 13.54 8.38
CA GLY A 746 -13.03 13.51 9.06
C GLY A 746 -12.47 14.91 9.30
N HIS A 747 -12.52 15.79 8.30
CA HIS A 747 -12.11 17.18 8.47
C HIS A 747 -12.97 17.94 9.49
N VAL A 748 -14.29 17.69 9.51
CA VAL A 748 -15.17 18.24 10.55
C VAL A 748 -14.78 17.70 11.92
N HIS A 749 -14.49 16.39 12.03
CA HIS A 749 -14.04 15.76 13.27
C HIS A 749 -12.73 16.37 13.78
N ASP A 750 -11.74 16.53 12.91
CA ASP A 750 -10.44 17.11 13.26
C ASP A 750 -10.59 18.56 13.73
N HIS A 751 -11.42 19.36 13.06
CA HIS A 751 -11.68 20.76 13.43
C HIS A 751 -12.17 20.89 14.88
N TYR A 752 -13.15 20.07 15.27
CA TYR A 752 -13.66 20.08 16.64
C TYR A 752 -12.77 19.33 17.66
N SER A 753 -11.81 18.51 17.21
CA SER A 753 -10.87 17.82 18.11
C SER A 753 -9.65 18.68 18.43
N ILE A 754 -9.21 19.56 17.52
CA ILE A 754 -8.09 20.48 17.74
C ILE A 754 -8.47 21.60 18.72
N ASP A 755 -9.71 22.11 18.62
CA ASP A 755 -10.23 23.12 19.55
C ASP A 755 -10.36 22.60 21.00
N GLU A 756 -10.39 21.26 21.21
CA GLU A 756 -10.41 20.62 22.53
C GLU A 756 -9.03 20.66 23.24
N ASP A 757 -7.92 20.75 22.52
CA ASP A 757 -6.56 20.76 23.09
C ASP A 757 -6.09 22.17 23.49
N GLU A 758 -6.63 23.24 22.87
CA GLU A 758 -6.18 24.62 23.06
C GLU A 758 -7.05 25.48 24.01
N GLN A 759 -8.30 25.06 24.34
CA GLN A 759 -9.21 25.86 25.17
C GLN A 759 -9.95 25.05 26.26
N ASP A 760 -9.76 25.48 27.52
CA ASP A 760 -10.49 25.10 28.75
C ASP A 760 -10.24 23.71 29.38
N GLN A 761 -9.40 23.68 30.43
CA GLN A 761 -9.25 22.54 31.36
C GLN A 761 -10.48 22.26 32.25
N ASP A 762 -11.57 23.03 32.12
CA ASP A 762 -12.75 22.97 33.00
C ASP A 762 -14.03 22.45 32.30
N LYS A 763 -13.97 22.00 31.04
CA LYS A 763 -15.08 21.33 30.35
C LYS A 763 -14.74 19.86 30.12
N ASN A 764 -15.72 18.97 30.29
CA ASN A 764 -15.54 17.55 30.03
C ASN A 764 -15.04 17.35 28.57
N PRO A 765 -13.92 16.65 28.34
CA PRO A 765 -13.23 16.54 27.04
C PRO A 765 -13.97 15.73 25.96
N HIS A 766 -15.28 15.49 26.10
CA HIS A 766 -16.12 14.70 25.19
C HIS A 766 -17.46 15.39 24.84
N GLU A 767 -17.59 16.69 25.12
CA GLU A 767 -18.86 17.40 24.94
C GLU A 767 -19.07 18.04 23.56
N LEU A 768 -18.03 18.21 22.73
CA LEU A 768 -18.10 19.04 21.52
C LEU A 768 -17.94 18.29 20.20
N THR A 769 -17.18 17.18 20.13
CA THR A 769 -17.00 16.48 18.85
C THR A 769 -18.31 15.83 18.34
N PRO A 770 -18.76 16.12 17.10
CA PRO A 770 -19.96 15.51 16.53
C PRO A 770 -19.73 14.05 16.13
N ALA A 771 -20.78 13.24 16.22
CA ALA A 771 -20.89 11.93 15.61
C ALA A 771 -21.84 11.97 14.40
N PHE A 772 -21.69 11.04 13.47
CA PHE A 772 -22.36 11.06 12.18
C PHE A 772 -23.17 9.80 11.91
N VAL A 773 -24.35 9.97 11.30
CA VAL A 773 -25.14 8.92 10.66
C VAL A 773 -25.18 9.21 9.17
N LEU A 774 -24.61 8.33 8.36
CA LEU A 774 -24.42 8.51 6.92
C LEU A 774 -25.18 7.45 6.12
N GLU A 775 -26.22 7.84 5.41
CA GLU A 775 -26.95 6.93 4.54
C GLU A 775 -26.62 7.20 3.07
N PHE A 776 -26.13 6.19 2.37
CA PHE A 776 -25.85 6.27 0.94
C PHE A 776 -27.07 5.86 0.11
N TYR A 777 -27.42 6.70 -0.86
CA TYR A 777 -28.47 6.47 -1.84
C TYR A 777 -27.82 6.38 -3.24
N PRO A 778 -27.38 5.19 -3.67
CA PRO A 778 -26.75 4.97 -4.98
C PRO A 778 -27.75 5.09 -6.13
N SER A 779 -27.26 5.29 -7.35
CA SER A 779 -28.08 5.11 -8.56
C SER A 779 -28.40 3.62 -8.79
N ALA A 780 -29.51 3.29 -9.47
CA ALA A 780 -29.89 1.91 -9.75
C ALA A 780 -28.80 1.13 -10.52
N GLN A 781 -28.05 1.81 -11.40
CA GLN A 781 -26.96 1.18 -12.16
C GLN A 781 -25.74 0.82 -11.29
N GLN A 782 -25.50 1.58 -10.20
CA GLN A 782 -24.37 1.37 -9.30
C GLN A 782 -24.74 0.53 -8.08
N HIS A 783 -26.03 0.45 -7.73
CA HIS A 783 -26.54 -0.47 -6.71
C HIS A 783 -26.10 -1.91 -7.00
N GLU A 784 -26.21 -2.36 -8.27
CA GLU A 784 -25.75 -3.68 -8.72
C GLU A 784 -24.22 -3.91 -8.62
N ARG A 785 -23.42 -2.84 -8.42
CA ARG A 785 -21.95 -2.89 -8.46
C ARG A 785 -21.29 -2.76 -7.09
N ASP A 786 -22.06 -2.63 -6.02
CA ASP A 786 -21.57 -2.51 -4.64
C ASP A 786 -20.55 -1.37 -4.41
N ILE A 787 -20.66 -0.25 -5.13
CA ILE A 787 -19.68 0.85 -5.03
C ILE A 787 -19.96 1.77 -3.84
N ALA A 788 -21.22 2.09 -3.55
CA ALA A 788 -21.59 2.98 -2.46
C ALA A 788 -21.09 2.48 -1.10
N GLY A 789 -20.37 3.36 -0.37
CA GLY A 789 -19.81 3.05 0.95
C GLY A 789 -18.58 2.15 0.95
N ARG A 790 -18.11 1.72 -0.23
CA ARG A 790 -17.00 0.77 -0.39
C ARG A 790 -15.70 1.24 0.27
N PHE A 791 -15.43 2.54 0.26
CA PHE A 791 -14.28 3.12 0.98
C PHE A 791 -14.30 2.76 2.47
N ILE A 792 -15.48 2.86 3.10
CA ILE A 792 -15.66 2.58 4.52
C ILE A 792 -15.62 1.06 4.79
N SER A 793 -16.24 0.24 3.93
CA SER A 793 -16.11 -1.23 4.03
C SER A 793 -14.65 -1.69 3.93
N GLN A 794 -13.86 -1.10 3.02
CA GLN A 794 -12.43 -1.41 2.90
C GLN A 794 -11.62 -0.98 4.13
N ALA A 795 -11.89 0.20 4.69
CA ALA A 795 -11.24 0.64 5.92
C ALA A 795 -11.49 -0.34 7.08
N ARG A 796 -12.73 -0.86 7.19
CA ARG A 796 -13.09 -1.91 8.16
C ARG A 796 -12.40 -3.23 7.88
N GLU A 797 -12.36 -3.65 6.62
CA GLU A 797 -11.70 -4.89 6.22
C GLU A 797 -10.21 -4.87 6.53
N LYS A 798 -9.52 -3.75 6.27
CA LYS A 798 -8.10 -3.57 6.62
C LYS A 798 -7.87 -3.73 8.12
N ARG A 799 -8.72 -3.11 8.95
CA ARG A 799 -8.64 -3.26 10.42
C ARG A 799 -8.88 -4.70 10.86
N ARG A 800 -9.87 -5.38 10.27
CA ARG A 800 -10.27 -6.74 10.65
C ARG A 800 -9.29 -7.81 10.18
N SER A 801 -8.86 -7.73 8.93
CA SER A 801 -7.89 -8.66 8.36
C SER A 801 -6.48 -8.38 8.89
N GLY A 802 -6.16 -7.13 9.22
CA GLY A 802 -4.77 -6.73 9.50
C GLY A 802 -3.88 -6.76 8.24
N ALA A 803 -4.48 -6.95 7.07
CA ALA A 803 -3.85 -6.80 5.77
C ALA A 803 -3.94 -5.32 5.35
N GLY A 804 -2.90 -4.56 5.66
CA GLY A 804 -2.78 -3.15 5.26
C GLY A 804 -2.78 -2.17 6.42
N VAL A 805 -2.26 -0.96 6.16
CA VAL A 805 -2.21 0.13 7.13
C VAL A 805 -3.34 1.09 6.81
N LEU A 806 -4.27 1.28 7.74
CA LEU A 806 -5.26 2.35 7.66
C LEU A 806 -4.54 3.68 7.92
N SER A 807 -4.82 4.71 7.12
CA SER A 807 -4.23 6.03 7.35
C SER A 807 -4.72 6.59 8.69
N SER A 808 -3.89 7.36 9.40
CA SER A 808 -4.31 8.01 10.65
C SER A 808 -5.51 8.94 10.43
N LYS A 809 -5.59 9.58 9.25
CA LYS A 809 -6.70 10.45 8.84
C LYS A 809 -8.04 9.72 8.69
N ASP A 810 -8.02 8.41 8.48
CA ASP A 810 -9.22 7.60 8.26
C ASP A 810 -9.60 6.78 9.50
N ALA A 811 -8.75 6.76 10.53
CA ALA A 811 -8.93 5.93 11.72
C ALA A 811 -10.17 6.30 12.54
N TRP A 812 -10.51 7.60 12.60
CA TRP A 812 -11.63 8.14 13.37
C TRP A 812 -12.98 7.47 13.05
N MET A 813 -13.18 7.05 11.78
CA MET A 813 -14.41 6.41 11.31
C MET A 813 -14.75 5.11 12.06
N LEU A 814 -13.74 4.48 12.66
CA LEU A 814 -13.85 3.18 13.32
C LEU A 814 -13.87 3.29 14.85
N GLU A 815 -13.96 4.51 15.38
CA GLU A 815 -13.96 4.79 16.82
C GLU A 815 -15.38 4.95 17.39
N SER A 816 -15.46 4.95 18.72
CA SER A 816 -16.68 5.23 19.49
C SER A 816 -16.41 6.35 20.50
N VAL A 817 -17.41 7.17 20.78
CA VAL A 817 -17.44 8.18 21.85
C VAL A 817 -18.13 7.60 23.08
N ASN A 818 -17.58 7.87 24.27
CA ASN A 818 -18.19 7.48 25.54
C ASN A 818 -19.17 8.57 26.00
N LEU A 819 -20.43 8.19 26.25
CA LEU A 819 -21.44 9.04 26.87
C LEU A 819 -21.64 8.65 28.34
N PRO A 820 -22.20 9.55 29.19
CA PRO A 820 -22.55 9.22 30.57
C PRO A 820 -23.45 7.97 30.65
N GLY A 821 -23.21 7.11 31.66
CA GLY A 821 -24.01 5.90 31.88
C GLY A 821 -23.57 4.66 31.09
N GLU A 822 -22.28 4.53 30.76
CA GLU A 822 -21.69 3.43 29.97
C GLU A 822 -22.25 3.28 28.54
N VAL A 823 -23.03 4.26 28.07
CA VAL A 823 -23.52 4.29 26.69
C VAL A 823 -22.37 4.69 25.77
N ARG A 824 -22.11 3.88 24.74
CA ARG A 824 -21.08 4.16 23.74
C ARG A 824 -21.71 4.39 22.39
N LEU A 825 -21.31 5.48 21.75
CA LEU A 825 -21.87 5.94 20.50
C LEU A 825 -20.82 5.86 19.39
N PRO A 826 -21.06 5.15 18.29
CA PRO A 826 -20.20 5.19 17.11
C PRO A 826 -19.89 6.62 16.64
N ARG A 827 -18.62 6.94 16.31
CA ARG A 827 -18.29 8.21 15.65
C ARG A 827 -18.89 8.31 14.24
N LEU A 828 -18.83 7.21 13.48
CA LEU A 828 -19.51 7.08 12.19
C LEU A 828 -20.40 5.84 12.18
N ARG A 829 -21.69 6.08 11.93
CA ARG A 829 -22.66 5.08 11.51
C ARG A 829 -22.89 5.29 10.03
N TRP A 830 -22.95 4.22 9.28
CA TRP A 830 -23.30 4.32 7.88
C TRP A 830 -24.14 3.13 7.44
N ALA A 831 -24.93 3.31 6.40
CA ALA A 831 -25.69 2.26 5.76
C ALA A 831 -25.82 2.58 4.26
N ARG A 832 -25.94 1.54 3.46
CA ARG A 832 -26.31 1.68 2.05
C ARG A 832 -27.80 1.37 1.87
N LYS A 833 -28.47 2.14 1.03
CA LYS A 833 -29.89 1.98 0.72
C LYS A 833 -30.09 1.40 -0.66
N ASP A 834 -31.22 0.71 -0.82
CA ASP A 834 -31.64 0.11 -2.10
C ASP A 834 -32.47 1.08 -2.96
N GLN A 835 -32.70 2.29 -2.45
CA GLN A 835 -33.47 3.35 -3.09
C GLN A 835 -32.54 4.46 -3.57
N GLU A 836 -32.87 5.10 -4.70
CA GLU A 836 -32.10 6.26 -5.20
C GLU A 836 -32.42 7.56 -4.41
N GLN A 837 -33.54 7.60 -3.71
CA GLN A 837 -34.01 8.78 -3.00
C GLN A 837 -34.36 8.47 -1.55
N PRO A 838 -34.11 9.42 -0.63
CA PRO A 838 -34.48 9.27 0.77
C PRO A 838 -35.99 9.32 0.98
N ASP A 839 -36.49 8.42 1.83
CA ASP A 839 -37.87 8.35 2.31
C ASP A 839 -38.05 8.93 3.73
N ARG A 840 -36.93 9.27 4.39
CA ARG A 840 -36.87 9.86 5.73
C ARG A 840 -36.19 11.24 5.71
N SER A 841 -36.25 11.98 6.81
CA SER A 841 -35.56 13.28 6.96
C SER A 841 -34.16 13.13 7.54
N ALA A 842 -33.19 13.86 7.00
CA ALA A 842 -31.86 14.06 7.58
C ALA A 842 -31.62 15.53 7.93
N HIS A 843 -30.56 15.81 8.69
CA HIS A 843 -30.14 17.18 8.98
C HIS A 843 -29.52 17.83 7.74
N LEU A 844 -28.75 17.05 6.97
CA LEU A 844 -28.09 17.47 5.75
C LEU A 844 -28.31 16.43 4.64
N ALA A 845 -28.39 16.91 3.41
CA ALA A 845 -28.30 16.07 2.23
C ALA A 845 -27.13 16.57 1.38
N ILE A 846 -26.23 15.65 1.05
CA ILE A 846 -25.09 15.86 0.18
C ILE A 846 -25.42 15.14 -1.12
N ALA A 847 -25.85 15.89 -2.11
CA ALA A 847 -26.19 15.36 -3.43
C ALA A 847 -25.04 15.63 -4.39
N PHE A 848 -24.51 14.57 -4.99
CA PHE A 848 -23.60 14.66 -6.11
C PHE A 848 -24.38 14.46 -7.40
N ASP A 849 -23.97 15.17 -8.46
CA ASP A 849 -24.44 14.94 -9.82
C ASP A 849 -25.97 14.84 -9.92
N ALA A 850 -26.66 15.81 -9.27
CA ALA A 850 -28.12 15.90 -9.21
C ALA A 850 -28.75 16.29 -10.55
N LEU A 851 -27.93 16.65 -11.55
CA LEU A 851 -28.34 17.02 -12.90
C LEU A 851 -27.85 15.96 -13.88
N ASP A 852 -28.73 15.53 -14.79
CA ASP A 852 -28.34 14.71 -15.92
C ASP A 852 -27.65 15.62 -16.95
N ALA A 853 -26.33 15.47 -17.11
CA ALA A 853 -25.57 16.14 -18.16
C ALA A 853 -25.66 15.33 -19.46
N ARG A 854 -25.59 16.01 -20.62
CA ARG A 854 -25.45 15.34 -21.92
C ARG A 854 -24.76 16.26 -22.91
N VAL A 855 -23.92 15.71 -23.78
CA VAL A 855 -23.31 16.46 -24.87
C VAL A 855 -24.24 16.40 -26.09
N VAL A 856 -24.62 17.56 -26.62
CA VAL A 856 -25.51 17.67 -27.78
C VAL A 856 -24.85 18.59 -28.81
N ALA A 857 -24.81 18.18 -30.08
CA ALA A 857 -24.34 19.02 -31.16
C ALA A 857 -25.36 20.16 -31.42
N GLU A 858 -24.88 21.37 -31.72
CA GLU A 858 -25.75 22.56 -31.92
C GLU A 858 -26.79 22.38 -33.04
N ASP A 859 -26.55 21.51 -34.02
CA ASP A 859 -27.45 21.22 -35.14
C ASP A 859 -28.56 20.19 -34.82
N ALA A 860 -28.57 19.62 -33.61
CA ALA A 860 -29.62 18.71 -33.17
C ALA A 860 -30.74 19.50 -32.46
N ASP A 861 -32.00 19.29 -32.85
CA ASP A 861 -33.16 19.89 -32.17
C ASP A 861 -33.08 19.58 -30.66
N PRO A 862 -33.05 20.60 -29.78
CA PRO A 862 -32.96 20.37 -28.35
C PRO A 862 -34.24 19.64 -27.87
N PRO A 863 -34.12 18.61 -27.01
CA PRO A 863 -35.29 17.98 -26.41
C PRO A 863 -36.09 19.03 -25.62
N SER A 864 -37.42 19.00 -25.74
CA SER A 864 -38.33 20.07 -25.37
C SER A 864 -38.39 20.46 -23.88
N ASP A 865 -37.66 19.78 -23.00
CA ASP A 865 -37.86 19.85 -21.54
C ASP A 865 -36.60 20.22 -20.71
N HIS A 866 -35.53 20.76 -21.31
CA HIS A 866 -34.28 21.06 -20.57
C HIS A 866 -34.01 22.56 -20.37
N VAL A 867 -33.57 22.91 -19.14
CA VAL A 867 -33.00 24.23 -18.81
C VAL A 867 -31.63 24.34 -19.48
N GLN A 868 -31.49 25.22 -20.46
CA GLN A 868 -30.22 25.47 -21.15
C GLN A 868 -29.31 26.35 -20.29
N ALA A 869 -28.17 25.82 -19.85
CA ALA A 869 -27.04 26.60 -19.38
C ALA A 869 -26.02 26.74 -20.52
N TYR A 870 -26.03 27.88 -21.23
CA TYR A 870 -25.01 28.19 -22.23
C TYR A 870 -23.68 28.52 -21.56
N VAL A 871 -22.62 27.74 -21.83
CA VAL A 871 -21.24 28.21 -21.67
C VAL A 871 -20.83 28.80 -23.00
N GLN A 872 -21.10 30.10 -23.19
CA GLN A 872 -20.74 30.82 -24.40
C GLN A 872 -19.24 31.16 -24.35
N HIS A 873 -18.39 30.41 -25.06
CA HIS A 873 -17.03 30.88 -25.36
C HIS A 873 -17.11 31.95 -26.44
N LYS A 874 -17.32 33.21 -26.03
CA LYS A 874 -17.12 34.36 -26.92
C LYS A 874 -15.64 34.46 -27.27
N SER A 875 -15.29 34.09 -28.50
CA SER A 875 -14.10 34.62 -29.14
C SER A 875 -14.41 36.02 -29.65
N ASP A 876 -14.32 37.03 -28.77
CA ASP A 876 -14.28 38.41 -29.25
C ASP A 876 -12.91 38.62 -29.91
N LYS A 877 -12.86 38.35 -31.23
CA LYS A 877 -11.88 38.98 -32.12
C LYS A 877 -12.28 40.45 -32.21
N THR A 878 -11.60 41.31 -31.46
CA THR A 878 -11.53 42.73 -31.79
C THR A 878 -10.48 42.93 -32.87
N ASP A 879 -10.91 43.50 -34.00
CA ASP A 879 -10.07 44.19 -34.98
C ASP A 879 -9.24 45.32 -34.33
#